data_AF-A0A804UFJ3-F1
#
_entry.id   AF-A0A804UFJ3-F1
#
_cell.length_a   1.000
_cell.length_b   1.000
_cell.length_c   1.000
_cell.angle_alpha   90.00
_cell.angle_beta   90.00
_cell.angle_gamma   90.00
#
_symmetry.space_group_name_H-M   'P 1'
#
loop_
_entity.id
_entity.type
_entity.pdbx_description
1 polymer ?
#
loop_
_entity_poly.entity_id
_entity_poly.type
_entity_poly.pdbx_seq_one_letter_code
_entity_poly.pdbx_strand_id
1 'polypeptide(L)'
;MACHLSPLFNLRLLLLLGAVLGNAVLVRAGGAEASDRAEPDPYSILTWHDYSPPSPPLPPPDPASSTATCEGDLHGKGDFRTHCEVFEEVELGDDIYITGNGSLVLLSGASLTCEKVGCVISANLSGEVHLSRGVRVRAGRVSLVATNITVADTVVVNTTALAGAPPDRTSGVPTGTHGDGGGHGGRGASCFVKEGQTQEDSWGGDAYAWSDLEHPWSYGSKGGSTSVEKDYGGAGGGIVWLFADDLVMNGTVLADGGDSNEKGGGGSGGSIFIRAASMYGGGKISASGGDGLAGGGGGRVSINVFSRHDDTQIFVHGGRSSGCPDNAGAAGTLYEAVPKSLIVSNNNLSTQTDTLLLEFPNQPLWTNVFVRNRAKVAVPLLWSRVQVQGQLSLLSGAILTFGLTGYPYSEFELMAEELLMSDSIIKVFGALRMSVKMLLMWNSRMEIDGGGDSIVATSLLDASNLIVLKESSVIHSNANLGVRGQGVLNLSGDGDTIEAQRLILSLFYSIQVGPGSVLRGPLVNRSSDDVAPKLNCEADSCPVEIIHPPEDCNLNSSLSFTLQVCRVEDIDVWGVVQGTVIHFNRARSVTVHTSGTISATGFGCRSGVGQGKMLRSGVCGGGGHGGKGGNGFYKGDLAEGGAIYGNADLPCELGSGSGNDSTELSTAGGGIIVMGSWDYSLPSLALYGSVESNGGSYASGSVGGPGGGSGGTILLFVHTLSLAESSVLSSVGGFGSTGSGGGGGGRIHFHWSNIPTGDEYVPVAAVKGSILTSGGVSKGLGYSGGNGTVTGKACPKGLYGTFCKDVNRAKGRFFFQAFWVKLEGFHDTVALAWSSVAPGPCPFVTLSRKLQATARALQSWSAKTVGCLKLQLEMARELLHMFEMAQELRVLSPAEGWFRRALMKRILALSSWTRSVARLRSRVTWLRVGDANTSLFHAQARFRKKKNFIASLTTAEGEVLTSHDDKATALFDFYDGLLGTAFQRDVSINLDELGLQSFDLESLNVPFSVDEVWDTIRSTPSDKAPGPDGFTGRFYKSCWSIIKLDVMAAVSRV
;
A
#
# COMPACT_ATOMS: atom_id res chain seq x y z
N MET A 1 23.27 24.90 -27.97
CA MET A 1 22.84 26.27 -28.33
C MET A 1 21.59 26.53 -27.52
N ALA A 2 21.66 27.32 -26.45
CA ALA A 2 20.53 27.54 -25.56
C ALA A 2 19.51 28.48 -26.19
N CYS A 3 18.22 28.20 -26.03
CA CYS A 3 17.16 29.17 -26.31
C CYS A 3 16.86 29.92 -25.02
N HIS A 4 17.04 31.24 -25.01
CA HIS A 4 16.50 32.07 -23.93
C HIS A 4 14.98 32.08 -24.01
N LEU A 5 14.33 31.91 -22.86
CA LEU A 5 12.90 32.16 -22.69
C LEU A 5 12.66 33.66 -22.51
N SER A 6 11.73 34.21 -23.29
CA SER A 6 10.93 35.36 -22.89
C SER A 6 9.48 35.13 -23.39
N PRO A 7 8.45 35.56 -22.64
CA PRO A 7 7.13 34.94 -22.72
C PRO A 7 6.13 35.69 -23.60
N LEU A 8 5.07 34.99 -24.05
CA LEU A 8 3.74 35.55 -24.31
C LEU A 8 2.69 34.42 -24.41
N PHE A 9 1.48 34.66 -23.88
CA PHE A 9 0.26 33.82 -23.94
C PHE A 9 0.20 32.45 -23.21
N ASN A 10 0.09 32.54 -21.88
CA ASN A 10 -1.05 32.09 -21.04
C ASN A 10 -1.85 30.78 -21.28
N LEU A 11 -2.07 30.11 -20.13
CA LEU A 11 -3.28 29.41 -19.63
C LEU A 11 -3.63 27.95 -20.04
N ARG A 12 -3.69 27.12 -18.98
CA ARG A 12 -4.70 26.11 -18.59
C ARG A 12 -5.69 25.55 -19.65
N LEU A 13 -5.76 24.22 -19.76
CA LEU A 13 -6.98 23.39 -19.64
C LEU A 13 -6.65 21.87 -19.68
N LEU A 14 -7.44 21.05 -18.95
CA LEU A 14 -7.83 19.63 -19.17
C LEU A 14 -6.78 18.60 -19.69
N LEU A 15 -6.44 17.47 -19.06
CA LEU A 15 -7.05 16.62 -17.99
C LEU A 15 -8.31 15.82 -18.43
N LEU A 16 -8.28 14.47 -18.25
CA LEU A 16 -9.35 13.43 -18.37
C LEU A 16 -9.82 13.05 -19.80
N LEU A 17 -10.18 11.81 -20.19
CA LEU A 17 -10.30 10.44 -19.59
C LEU A 17 -9.40 9.41 -20.38
N GLY A 18 -9.41 8.04 -20.35
CA GLY A 18 -10.25 6.92 -19.84
C GLY A 18 -11.05 6.19 -20.96
N ALA A 19 -11.45 4.88 -20.93
CA ALA A 19 -11.23 3.72 -20.03
C ALA A 19 -11.89 2.42 -20.66
N VAL A 20 -11.93 1.26 -19.93
CA VAL A 20 -12.82 0.05 -20.14
C VAL A 20 -12.47 -0.89 -21.33
N LEU A 21 -12.44 -2.24 -21.32
CA LEU A 21 -12.44 -3.43 -20.37
C LEU A 21 -11.81 -4.64 -21.16
N GLY A 22 -11.61 -5.90 -20.73
CA GLY A 22 -11.84 -6.66 -19.47
C GLY A 22 -12.53 -8.05 -19.70
N ASN A 23 -11.98 -9.19 -19.22
CA ASN A 23 -12.63 -10.53 -19.19
C ASN A 23 -11.91 -11.56 -18.27
N ALA A 24 -12.57 -12.67 -17.86
CA ALA A 24 -12.07 -13.64 -16.83
C ALA A 24 -12.43 -15.14 -17.09
N VAL A 25 -11.87 -16.09 -16.30
CA VAL A 25 -12.05 -17.57 -16.40
C VAL A 25 -12.02 -18.27 -15.02
N LEU A 26 -12.74 -19.39 -14.84
CA LEU A 26 -12.78 -20.27 -13.63
C LEU A 26 -11.95 -21.57 -13.77
N VAL A 27 -11.50 -22.15 -12.64
CA VAL A 27 -11.01 -23.55 -12.50
C VAL A 27 -11.53 -24.18 -11.18
N ARG A 28 -11.61 -25.52 -11.13
CA ARG A 28 -12.15 -26.34 -10.02
C ARG A 28 -11.14 -26.62 -8.88
N ALA A 29 -11.66 -26.98 -7.72
CA ALA A 29 -10.94 -27.64 -6.62
C ALA A 29 -11.05 -29.19 -6.67
N GLY A 30 -10.22 -29.87 -5.87
CA GLY A 30 -10.24 -31.30 -5.56
C GLY A 30 -9.59 -31.53 -4.18
N GLY A 31 -9.78 -32.69 -3.55
CA GLY A 31 -9.34 -32.94 -2.17
C GLY A 31 -8.76 -34.34 -1.91
N ALA A 32 -8.27 -34.51 -0.69
CA ALA A 32 -7.81 -35.75 -0.05
C ALA A 32 -8.31 -35.70 1.41
N GLU A 33 -9.07 -36.67 1.90
CA GLU A 33 -8.61 -37.92 2.55
C GLU A 33 -7.90 -37.70 3.89
N ALA A 34 -8.32 -38.47 4.90
CA ALA A 34 -7.93 -38.33 6.30
C ALA A 34 -7.50 -39.69 6.88
N SER A 35 -6.63 -39.66 7.90
CA SER A 35 -6.06 -40.85 8.56
C SER A 35 -6.11 -40.70 10.08
N ASP A 36 -6.66 -41.76 10.70
CA ASP A 36 -6.42 -42.31 12.03
C ASP A 36 -6.58 -41.43 13.30
N ARG A 37 -7.47 -41.90 14.18
CA ARG A 37 -7.68 -41.40 15.54
C ARG A 37 -6.95 -42.29 16.55
N ALA A 38 -6.45 -41.68 17.63
CA ALA A 38 -6.25 -42.35 18.92
C ALA A 38 -7.32 -41.87 19.91
N GLU A 39 -7.71 -42.71 20.88
CA GLU A 39 -8.73 -42.35 21.88
C GLU A 39 -8.12 -41.53 23.04
N PRO A 40 -8.83 -40.48 23.55
CA PRO A 40 -8.35 -39.61 24.63
C PRO A 40 -8.77 -40.04 26.04
N ASP A 41 -8.02 -39.56 27.03
CA ASP A 41 -8.21 -39.81 28.47
C ASP A 41 -9.48 -39.11 29.05
N PRO A 42 -10.22 -39.70 30.02
CA PRO A 42 -11.52 -39.17 30.48
C PRO A 42 -11.51 -37.84 31.25
N TYR A 43 -10.34 -37.28 31.57
CA TYR A 43 -10.19 -36.06 32.38
C TYR A 43 -9.23 -35.02 31.76
N SER A 44 -9.08 -35.04 30.42
CA SER A 44 -8.34 -34.00 29.71
C SER A 44 -9.17 -32.72 29.53
N ILE A 45 -8.60 -31.56 29.88
CA ILE A 45 -9.22 -30.22 29.76
C ILE A 45 -9.22 -29.71 28.28
N LEU A 46 -8.93 -30.58 27.32
CA LEU A 46 -8.71 -30.23 25.90
C LEU A 46 -9.99 -30.17 25.01
N THR A 47 -11.18 -30.11 25.60
CA THR A 47 -12.46 -29.96 24.88
C THR A 47 -12.88 -28.51 24.59
N TRP A 48 -11.94 -27.56 24.59
CA TRP A 48 -12.17 -26.16 24.16
C TRP A 48 -12.47 -25.98 22.66
N HIS A 49 -12.44 -27.07 21.87
CA HIS A 49 -12.65 -27.05 20.42
C HIS A 49 -14.04 -26.56 19.98
N ASP A 50 -15.06 -26.61 20.85
CA ASP A 50 -16.43 -26.16 20.58
C ASP A 50 -17.02 -25.34 21.75
N TYR A 51 -16.40 -24.23 22.15
CA TYR A 51 -16.99 -23.34 23.17
C TYR A 51 -18.17 -22.53 22.61
N SER A 52 -19.32 -23.18 22.50
CA SER A 52 -20.63 -22.58 22.20
C SER A 52 -21.54 -22.69 23.43
N PRO A 53 -21.67 -21.65 24.28
CA PRO A 53 -22.64 -21.68 25.37
C PRO A 53 -24.06 -21.84 24.81
N PRO A 54 -24.90 -22.70 25.41
CA PRO A 54 -26.11 -23.19 24.76
C PRO A 54 -27.10 -22.07 24.41
N SER A 55 -27.56 -22.06 23.16
CA SER A 55 -28.67 -21.22 22.72
C SER A 55 -29.89 -21.49 23.59
N PRO A 56 -30.57 -20.46 24.14
CA PRO A 56 -31.69 -20.68 25.05
C PRO A 56 -32.88 -21.33 24.31
N PRO A 57 -33.60 -22.27 24.93
CA PRO A 57 -34.80 -22.87 24.33
C PRO A 57 -35.85 -21.79 24.09
N LEU A 58 -36.65 -21.90 23.02
CA LEU A 58 -37.71 -20.93 22.72
C LEU A 58 -38.65 -20.74 23.93
N PRO A 59 -39.14 -19.51 24.20
CA PRO A 59 -39.99 -19.24 25.35
C PRO A 59 -41.28 -20.08 25.29
N PRO A 60 -41.78 -20.58 26.43
CA PRO A 60 -43.09 -21.22 26.46
C PRO A 60 -44.16 -20.20 26.05
N PRO A 61 -45.19 -20.60 25.30
CA PRO A 61 -46.29 -19.70 24.95
C PRO A 61 -47.01 -19.24 26.23
N ASP A 62 -47.36 -17.95 26.29
CA ASP A 62 -48.07 -17.38 27.44
C ASP A 62 -49.35 -18.18 27.72
N PRO A 63 -49.64 -18.52 28.99
CA PRO A 63 -50.70 -19.46 29.33
C PRO A 63 -52.10 -18.89 29.01
N ALA A 64 -53.01 -19.76 28.60
CA ALA A 64 -54.43 -19.43 28.43
C ALA A 64 -55.15 -19.34 29.80
N SER A 65 -54.69 -18.43 30.66
CA SER A 65 -55.24 -18.14 31.99
C SER A 65 -56.44 -17.19 31.93
N SER A 66 -57.16 -17.08 33.05
CA SER A 66 -58.30 -16.17 33.19
C SER A 66 -57.88 -14.70 33.09
N THR A 67 -58.56 -13.95 32.22
CA THR A 67 -58.40 -12.50 32.07
C THR A 67 -58.74 -11.78 33.37
N ALA A 68 -57.86 -10.90 33.82
CA ALA A 68 -58.10 -10.01 34.97
C ALA A 68 -59.29 -9.06 34.72
N THR A 69 -59.80 -8.48 35.81
CA THR A 69 -60.90 -7.52 35.85
C THR A 69 -60.44 -6.17 36.41
N CYS A 70 -60.96 -5.06 35.88
CA CYS A 70 -60.54 -3.71 36.29
C CYS A 70 -60.89 -3.43 37.75
N GLU A 71 -62.16 -3.63 38.13
CA GLU A 71 -62.65 -3.33 39.49
C GLU A 71 -62.21 -4.38 40.54
N GLY A 72 -62.03 -5.64 40.13
CA GLY A 72 -61.66 -6.73 41.04
C GLY A 72 -60.16 -6.86 41.28
N ASP A 73 -59.36 -6.93 40.22
CA ASP A 73 -57.94 -7.30 40.31
C ASP A 73 -56.99 -6.09 40.28
N LEU A 74 -57.44 -4.93 39.77
CA LEU A 74 -56.67 -3.67 39.79
C LEU A 74 -57.28 -2.60 40.71
N HIS A 75 -58.34 -2.93 41.47
CA HIS A 75 -59.14 -1.97 42.27
C HIS A 75 -59.54 -0.69 41.51
N GLY A 76 -59.61 -0.78 40.18
CA GLY A 76 -59.90 0.35 39.30
C GLY A 76 -61.39 0.58 39.10
N LYS A 77 -61.72 1.37 38.09
CA LYS A 77 -63.09 1.72 37.73
C LYS A 77 -63.29 1.53 36.23
N GLY A 78 -64.36 0.83 35.85
CA GLY A 78 -64.71 0.56 34.45
C GLY A 78 -64.33 -0.85 33.97
N ASP A 79 -64.04 -1.02 32.69
CA ASP A 79 -63.70 -2.33 32.11
C ASP A 79 -62.64 -2.26 31.00
N PHE A 80 -61.97 -3.38 30.73
CA PHE A 80 -60.95 -3.48 29.67
C PHE A 80 -61.55 -3.56 28.25
N ARG A 81 -62.88 -3.48 28.08
CA ARG A 81 -63.54 -3.44 26.77
C ARG A 81 -63.77 -2.00 26.29
N THR A 82 -63.78 -1.06 27.23
CA THR A 82 -64.05 0.36 26.99
C THR A 82 -62.93 1.22 27.57
N HIS A 83 -62.86 1.35 28.89
CA HIS A 83 -61.91 2.19 29.61
C HIS A 83 -61.79 1.74 31.07
N CYS A 84 -60.56 1.53 31.54
CA CYS A 84 -60.24 1.19 32.92
C CYS A 84 -59.34 2.27 33.55
N GLU A 85 -59.79 2.88 34.64
CA GLU A 85 -59.04 3.89 35.40
C GLU A 85 -58.56 3.32 36.73
N VAL A 86 -57.25 3.34 36.97
CA VAL A 86 -56.61 2.90 38.23
C VAL A 86 -56.00 4.11 38.93
N PHE A 87 -56.35 4.32 40.20
CA PHE A 87 -56.00 5.52 40.98
C PHE A 87 -55.43 5.21 42.38
N GLU A 88 -55.26 3.94 42.73
CA GLU A 88 -54.70 3.49 44.03
C GLU A 88 -53.37 2.75 43.85
N GLU A 89 -52.70 2.43 44.96
CA GLU A 89 -51.56 1.51 44.96
C GLU A 89 -52.07 0.07 45.14
N VAL A 90 -51.74 -0.83 44.21
CA VAL A 90 -52.26 -2.20 44.12
C VAL A 90 -51.09 -3.19 44.22
N GLU A 91 -51.13 -4.03 45.25
CA GLU A 91 -50.15 -5.11 45.46
C GLU A 91 -50.71 -6.44 44.93
N LEU A 92 -49.97 -7.05 44.01
CA LEU A 92 -50.40 -8.23 43.24
C LEU A 92 -49.69 -9.48 43.76
N GLY A 93 -50.47 -10.50 44.16
CA GLY A 93 -49.93 -11.74 44.74
C GLY A 93 -49.45 -12.78 43.72
N ASP A 94 -50.00 -12.73 42.50
CA ASP A 94 -49.75 -13.69 41.42
C ASP A 94 -49.78 -12.97 40.05
N ASP A 95 -49.39 -13.69 38.99
CA ASP A 95 -49.30 -13.15 37.62
C ASP A 95 -50.66 -12.64 37.10
N ILE A 96 -50.65 -11.47 36.47
CA ILE A 96 -51.85 -10.82 35.91
C ILE A 96 -51.73 -10.65 34.40
N TYR A 97 -52.79 -11.10 33.70
CA TYR A 97 -52.95 -11.04 32.26
C TYR A 97 -54.23 -10.25 31.95
N ILE A 98 -54.05 -8.99 31.56
CA ILE A 98 -55.10 -8.05 31.15
C ILE A 98 -55.24 -8.17 29.63
N THR A 99 -56.43 -8.48 29.12
CA THR A 99 -56.71 -8.44 27.68
C THR A 99 -58.06 -7.80 27.40
N GLY A 100 -58.16 -7.02 26.32
CA GLY A 100 -59.43 -6.39 25.95
C GLY A 100 -59.30 -5.42 24.77
N ASN A 101 -60.40 -4.72 24.47
CA ASN A 101 -60.50 -3.83 23.31
C ASN A 101 -60.47 -2.34 23.67
N GLY A 102 -60.49 -2.01 24.97
CA GLY A 102 -60.51 -0.65 25.50
C GLY A 102 -59.14 -0.15 25.92
N SER A 103 -59.13 0.91 26.73
CA SER A 103 -57.93 1.59 27.22
C SER A 103 -57.67 1.33 28.72
N LEU A 104 -56.41 1.49 29.14
CA LEU A 104 -55.97 1.44 30.54
C LEU A 104 -55.25 2.74 30.91
N VAL A 105 -55.79 3.46 31.89
CA VAL A 105 -55.23 4.71 32.40
C VAL A 105 -54.84 4.53 33.87
N LEU A 106 -53.54 4.56 34.13
CA LEU A 106 -52.99 4.68 35.47
C LEU A 106 -52.85 6.17 35.80
N LEU A 107 -53.60 6.63 36.80
CA LEU A 107 -53.69 8.04 37.21
C LEU A 107 -52.56 8.43 38.17
N SER A 108 -52.40 9.74 38.38
CA SER A 108 -51.25 10.31 39.11
C SER A 108 -51.15 9.78 40.55
N GLY A 109 -50.13 8.97 40.82
CA GLY A 109 -49.89 8.34 42.13
C GLY A 109 -50.34 6.87 42.23
N ALA A 110 -50.96 6.31 41.18
CA ALA A 110 -51.28 4.89 41.13
C ALA A 110 -50.02 4.01 41.02
N SER A 111 -50.06 2.80 41.58
CA SER A 111 -48.94 1.87 41.57
C SER A 111 -49.42 0.45 41.30
N LEU A 112 -48.74 -0.30 40.43
CA LEU A 112 -48.95 -1.73 40.24
C LEU A 112 -47.68 -2.49 40.61
N THR A 113 -47.70 -3.22 41.72
CA THR A 113 -46.51 -3.85 42.32
C THR A 113 -46.72 -5.33 42.57
N CYS A 114 -45.92 -6.19 41.93
CA CYS A 114 -45.75 -7.59 42.28
C CYS A 114 -44.31 -7.82 42.76
N GLU A 115 -44.10 -8.01 44.07
CA GLU A 115 -42.76 -8.25 44.63
C GLU A 115 -42.24 -9.69 44.41
N LYS A 116 -43.13 -10.59 43.98
CA LYS A 116 -42.81 -11.99 43.67
C LYS A 116 -41.83 -12.06 42.50
N VAL A 117 -40.67 -12.68 42.74
CA VAL A 117 -39.57 -12.82 41.78
C VAL A 117 -40.05 -13.56 40.52
N GLY A 118 -39.82 -13.00 39.34
CA GLY A 118 -40.30 -13.54 38.06
C GLY A 118 -41.78 -13.32 37.73
N CYS A 119 -42.54 -12.61 38.59
CA CYS A 119 -43.98 -12.35 38.40
C CYS A 119 -44.28 -11.55 37.12
N VAL A 120 -45.39 -11.87 36.46
CA VAL A 120 -45.78 -11.27 35.17
C VAL A 120 -46.92 -10.26 35.34
N ILE A 121 -46.73 -9.03 34.85
CA ILE A 121 -47.80 -8.08 34.53
C ILE A 121 -47.85 -7.94 33.01
N SER A 122 -48.88 -8.49 32.38
CA SER A 122 -49.10 -8.41 30.93
C SER A 122 -50.41 -7.67 30.63
N ALA A 123 -50.37 -6.68 29.75
CA ALA A 123 -51.53 -5.97 29.24
C ALA A 123 -51.52 -5.96 27.71
N ASN A 124 -52.58 -6.48 27.10
CA ASN A 124 -52.76 -6.56 25.66
C ASN A 124 -54.11 -5.97 25.26
N LEU A 125 -54.09 -4.73 24.80
CA LEU A 125 -55.25 -3.87 24.56
C LEU A 125 -55.25 -3.35 23.12
N SER A 126 -56.43 -3.11 22.54
CA SER A 126 -56.55 -2.38 21.26
C SER A 126 -56.88 -0.88 21.41
N GLY A 127 -56.81 -0.35 22.63
CA GLY A 127 -56.94 1.08 22.93
C GLY A 127 -55.58 1.72 23.23
N GLU A 128 -55.55 2.63 24.20
CA GLU A 128 -54.32 3.25 24.70
C GLU A 128 -53.94 2.76 26.11
N VAL A 129 -52.64 2.79 26.41
CA VAL A 129 -52.09 2.63 27.76
C VAL A 129 -51.46 3.96 28.17
N HIS A 130 -52.06 4.64 29.15
CA HIS A 130 -51.60 5.93 29.67
C HIS A 130 -51.06 5.78 31.09
N LEU A 131 -49.75 6.00 31.25
CA LEU A 131 -49.09 6.05 32.55
C LEU A 131 -48.89 7.53 32.92
N SER A 132 -49.72 8.02 33.84
CA SER A 132 -49.67 9.40 34.33
C SER A 132 -48.43 9.67 35.19
N ARG A 133 -48.12 10.95 35.42
CA ARG A 133 -47.01 11.38 36.29
C ARG A 133 -47.04 10.68 37.66
N GLY A 134 -45.89 10.26 38.14
CA GLY A 134 -45.73 9.57 39.43
C GLY A 134 -46.18 8.12 39.46
N VAL A 135 -46.71 7.54 38.36
CA VAL A 135 -47.09 6.13 38.30
C VAL A 135 -45.86 5.21 38.42
N ARG A 136 -46.02 4.11 39.16
CA ARG A 136 -45.02 3.05 39.28
C ARG A 136 -45.59 1.72 38.80
N VAL A 137 -44.82 0.98 38.02
CA VAL A 137 -45.13 -0.41 37.64
C VAL A 137 -43.92 -1.27 37.96
N ARG A 138 -44.08 -2.31 38.78
CA ARG A 138 -42.97 -3.15 39.25
C ARG A 138 -43.35 -4.63 39.28
N ALA A 139 -42.58 -5.46 38.57
CA ALA A 139 -42.77 -6.91 38.47
C ALA A 139 -41.48 -7.58 37.98
N GLY A 140 -41.47 -8.91 37.81
CA GLY A 140 -40.38 -9.61 37.12
C GLY A 140 -40.42 -9.42 35.59
N ARG A 141 -41.61 -9.51 34.99
CA ARG A 141 -41.87 -9.25 33.58
C ARG A 141 -43.02 -8.25 33.43
N VAL A 142 -42.78 -7.16 32.71
CA VAL A 142 -43.82 -6.18 32.33
C VAL A 142 -43.96 -6.21 30.81
N SER A 143 -45.16 -6.49 30.31
CA SER A 143 -45.45 -6.50 28.88
C SER A 143 -46.66 -5.61 28.60
N LEU A 144 -46.46 -4.49 27.90
CA LEU A 144 -47.53 -3.57 27.50
C LEU A 144 -47.67 -3.59 25.98
N VAL A 145 -48.87 -3.92 25.50
CA VAL A 145 -49.25 -3.92 24.09
C VAL A 145 -50.51 -3.09 23.93
N ALA A 146 -50.45 -2.05 23.10
CA ALA A 146 -51.53 -1.11 22.83
C ALA A 146 -51.42 -0.55 21.39
N THR A 147 -52.39 0.26 20.95
CA THR A 147 -52.16 1.14 19.78
C THR A 147 -51.31 2.34 20.18
N ASN A 148 -51.64 3.00 21.30
CA ASN A 148 -50.84 4.11 21.84
C ASN A 148 -50.29 3.74 23.23
N ILE A 149 -48.99 3.90 23.44
CA ILE A 149 -48.38 3.81 24.78
C ILE A 149 -47.80 5.18 25.15
N THR A 150 -48.22 5.70 26.30
CA THR A 150 -47.78 7.03 26.78
C THR A 150 -47.22 6.93 28.19
N VAL A 151 -45.91 7.06 28.29
CA VAL A 151 -45.11 6.98 29.53
C VAL A 151 -44.69 8.39 29.92
N ALA A 152 -45.49 9.05 30.75
CA ALA A 152 -45.26 10.44 31.17
C ALA A 152 -43.95 10.65 31.94
N ASP A 153 -43.52 11.90 32.07
CA ASP A 153 -42.42 12.26 32.95
C ASP A 153 -42.69 11.80 34.40
N THR A 154 -41.62 11.42 35.11
CA THR A 154 -41.63 10.80 36.46
C THR A 154 -42.26 9.39 36.57
N VAL A 155 -42.81 8.81 35.50
CA VAL A 155 -43.21 7.38 35.51
C VAL A 155 -42.00 6.48 35.64
N VAL A 156 -42.12 5.39 36.40
CA VAL A 156 -41.09 4.35 36.52
C VAL A 156 -41.68 2.97 36.28
N VAL A 157 -41.30 2.34 35.17
CA VAL A 157 -41.49 0.90 34.91
C VAL A 157 -40.21 0.19 35.34
N ASN A 158 -40.29 -0.71 36.31
CA ASN A 158 -39.13 -1.26 37.01
C ASN A 158 -39.19 -2.77 37.17
N THR A 159 -38.26 -3.48 36.57
CA THR A 159 -38.04 -4.92 36.75
C THR A 159 -36.65 -5.24 37.29
N THR A 160 -35.95 -4.23 37.83
CA THR A 160 -34.62 -4.36 38.42
C THR A 160 -34.64 -5.33 39.60
N ALA A 161 -33.66 -6.22 39.65
CA ALA A 161 -33.50 -7.26 40.68
C ALA A 161 -34.68 -8.24 40.84
N LEU A 162 -35.59 -8.33 39.86
CA LEU A 162 -36.82 -9.16 39.92
C LEU A 162 -36.85 -10.30 38.89
N ALA A 163 -35.71 -10.63 38.25
CA ALA A 163 -35.57 -11.76 37.33
C ALA A 163 -36.10 -13.08 37.90
N GLY A 164 -36.89 -13.81 37.10
CA GLY A 164 -37.12 -15.23 37.34
C GLY A 164 -35.86 -16.07 37.14
N ALA A 165 -35.99 -17.40 37.18
CA ALA A 165 -34.88 -18.27 36.84
C ALA A 165 -34.39 -18.01 35.40
N PRO A 166 -33.08 -17.92 35.14
CA PRO A 166 -32.55 -17.88 33.78
C PRO A 166 -32.79 -19.23 33.07
N PRO A 167 -32.72 -19.30 31.73
CA PRO A 167 -33.03 -20.52 31.00
C PRO A 167 -32.20 -21.73 31.44
N ASP A 168 -32.82 -22.91 31.48
CA ASP A 168 -32.16 -24.16 31.88
C ASP A 168 -30.86 -24.40 31.11
N ARG A 169 -29.83 -24.87 31.82
CA ARG A 169 -28.47 -25.14 31.32
C ARG A 169 -27.63 -23.91 30.95
N THR A 170 -28.07 -22.68 31.24
CA THR A 170 -27.23 -21.49 31.05
C THR A 170 -26.10 -21.41 32.09
N SER A 171 -24.91 -20.98 31.63
CA SER A 171 -23.69 -20.76 32.41
C SER A 171 -23.63 -19.38 33.10
N GLY A 172 -24.74 -18.63 33.10
CA GLY A 172 -24.77 -17.23 33.53
C GLY A 172 -24.86 -16.98 35.04
N VAL A 173 -25.14 -18.00 35.85
CA VAL A 173 -25.02 -17.94 37.31
C VAL A 173 -23.65 -18.53 37.71
N PRO A 174 -22.79 -17.80 38.45
CA PRO A 174 -21.45 -18.28 38.77
C PRO A 174 -21.43 -19.54 39.64
N THR A 175 -20.58 -20.50 39.31
CA THR A 175 -20.40 -21.75 40.06
C THR A 175 -19.19 -21.65 41.01
N GLY A 176 -19.39 -21.11 42.21
CA GLY A 176 -18.32 -20.99 43.20
C GLY A 176 -18.72 -20.20 44.44
N THR A 177 -17.73 -19.91 45.30
CA THR A 177 -17.90 -19.12 46.53
C THR A 177 -16.98 -17.89 46.55
N HIS A 178 -16.73 -17.27 45.39
CA HIS A 178 -15.83 -16.11 45.27
C HIS A 178 -16.58 -14.77 45.11
N GLY A 179 -17.91 -14.77 45.07
CA GLY A 179 -18.72 -13.56 44.88
C GLY A 179 -18.58 -12.95 43.48
N ASP A 180 -18.45 -13.79 42.45
CA ASP A 180 -18.35 -13.38 41.05
C ASP A 180 -19.67 -12.76 40.54
N GLY A 181 -19.62 -11.88 39.55
CA GLY A 181 -20.81 -11.23 38.98
C GLY A 181 -21.60 -12.16 38.06
N GLY A 182 -22.93 -11.98 37.98
CA GLY A 182 -23.78 -12.72 37.03
C GLY A 182 -23.55 -12.28 35.59
N GLY A 183 -23.73 -13.18 34.61
CA GLY A 183 -23.67 -12.89 33.17
C GLY A 183 -25.02 -13.06 32.47
N HIS A 184 -25.37 -12.10 31.61
CA HIS A 184 -26.45 -12.11 30.62
C HIS A 184 -26.19 -10.88 29.73
N GLY A 185 -26.37 -10.98 28.41
CA GLY A 185 -25.89 -9.93 27.49
C GLY A 185 -24.38 -9.98 27.35
N GLY A 186 -23.68 -9.36 28.31
CA GLY A 186 -22.26 -9.54 28.60
C GLY A 186 -21.99 -10.57 29.69
N ARG A 187 -20.71 -10.97 29.83
CA ARG A 187 -20.21 -11.76 30.96
C ARG A 187 -20.16 -10.93 32.26
N GLY A 188 -20.38 -11.58 33.40
CA GLY A 188 -20.10 -11.01 34.71
C GLY A 188 -18.61 -11.05 35.03
N ALA A 189 -18.12 -10.09 35.81
CA ALA A 189 -16.72 -10.06 36.20
C ALA A 189 -16.38 -11.14 37.24
N SER A 190 -15.10 -11.50 37.32
CA SER A 190 -14.54 -12.17 38.50
C SER A 190 -13.32 -11.40 39.00
N CYS A 191 -13.22 -11.28 40.33
CA CYS A 191 -12.02 -10.77 41.02
C CYS A 191 -11.12 -11.91 41.53
N PHE A 192 -11.46 -13.17 41.24
CA PHE A 192 -10.67 -14.34 41.60
C PHE A 192 -10.00 -14.90 40.35
N VAL A 193 -8.66 -14.95 40.36
CA VAL A 193 -7.86 -15.55 39.29
C VAL A 193 -7.21 -16.81 39.84
N LYS A 194 -7.37 -17.94 39.14
CA LYS A 194 -6.75 -19.21 39.54
C LYS A 194 -5.25 -19.17 39.28
N GLU A 195 -4.49 -19.89 40.10
CA GLU A 195 -3.05 -20.05 39.92
C GLU A 195 -2.75 -20.62 38.52
N GLY A 196 -1.99 -19.86 37.71
CA GLY A 196 -1.67 -20.19 36.32
C GLY A 196 -2.59 -19.61 35.24
N GLN A 197 -3.66 -18.89 35.59
CA GLN A 197 -4.50 -18.14 34.62
C GLN A 197 -4.20 -16.63 34.65
N THR A 198 -4.56 -15.90 33.60
CA THR A 198 -4.59 -14.42 33.62
C THR A 198 -5.96 -13.89 34.03
N GLN A 199 -6.08 -12.59 34.26
CA GLN A 199 -7.35 -11.91 34.53
C GLN A 199 -8.25 -11.81 33.28
N GLU A 200 -7.71 -11.89 32.06
CA GLU A 200 -8.53 -11.99 30.83
C GLU A 200 -9.18 -13.39 30.73
N ASP A 201 -8.55 -14.43 31.29
CA ASP A 201 -9.07 -15.81 31.29
C ASP A 201 -9.99 -16.15 32.48
N SER A 202 -10.35 -15.17 33.32
CA SER A 202 -11.23 -15.36 34.49
C SER A 202 -12.44 -14.42 34.47
N TRP A 203 -13.62 -15.02 34.32
CA TRP A 203 -14.93 -14.37 34.34
C TRP A 203 -15.85 -15.06 35.36
N GLY A 204 -16.94 -14.37 35.73
CA GLY A 204 -17.98 -14.90 36.59
C GLY A 204 -19.03 -15.69 35.79
N GLY A 205 -20.27 -15.22 35.79
CA GLY A 205 -21.33 -15.77 34.97
C GLY A 205 -21.07 -15.50 33.49
N ASP A 206 -21.31 -16.50 32.65
CA ASP A 206 -21.07 -16.43 31.21
C ASP A 206 -22.25 -15.77 30.45
N ALA A 207 -22.01 -15.33 29.21
CA ALA A 207 -23.01 -14.62 28.41
C ALA A 207 -23.94 -15.58 27.62
N TYR A 208 -25.25 -15.44 27.80
CA TYR A 208 -26.27 -16.18 27.04
C TYR A 208 -27.25 -15.26 26.29
N ALA A 209 -28.26 -15.85 25.63
CA ALA A 209 -29.21 -15.18 24.74
C ALA A 209 -28.55 -14.44 23.56
N TRP A 210 -27.42 -14.94 23.07
CA TRP A 210 -26.64 -14.34 21.98
C TRP A 210 -27.24 -14.58 20.58
N SER A 211 -28.11 -15.58 20.42
CA SER A 211 -28.65 -16.04 19.13
C SER A 211 -29.84 -15.23 18.60
N ASP A 212 -30.42 -14.33 19.40
CA ASP A 212 -31.44 -13.39 18.94
C ASP A 212 -31.24 -12.03 19.64
N LEU A 213 -30.73 -11.06 18.88
CA LEU A 213 -30.58 -9.67 19.33
C LEU A 213 -31.80 -8.80 19.00
N GLU A 214 -32.71 -9.27 18.15
CA GLU A 214 -33.89 -8.53 17.73
C GLU A 214 -35.06 -8.72 18.73
N HIS A 215 -35.19 -9.89 19.34
CA HIS A 215 -36.25 -10.22 20.29
C HIS A 215 -35.69 -10.66 21.67
N PRO A 216 -35.04 -9.78 22.44
CA PRO A 216 -34.51 -10.13 23.76
C PRO A 216 -35.66 -10.48 24.71
N TRP A 217 -35.69 -11.75 25.15
CA TRP A 217 -36.78 -12.33 25.94
C TRP A 217 -36.33 -12.99 27.25
N SER A 218 -35.02 -13.10 27.51
CA SER A 218 -34.48 -13.79 28.68
C SER A 218 -34.39 -12.90 29.92
N TYR A 219 -34.67 -13.47 31.09
CA TYR A 219 -34.27 -12.88 32.37
C TYR A 219 -32.75 -12.74 32.48
N GLY A 220 -32.28 -11.75 33.24
CA GLY A 220 -30.90 -11.69 33.72
C GLY A 220 -30.62 -12.72 34.81
N SER A 221 -29.35 -13.05 35.01
CA SER A 221 -28.90 -14.03 36.00
C SER A 221 -28.55 -13.42 37.35
N LYS A 222 -28.52 -14.28 38.38
CA LYS A 222 -28.02 -13.94 39.71
C LYS A 222 -26.49 -13.94 39.77
N GLY A 223 -25.91 -13.01 40.52
CA GLY A 223 -24.50 -13.04 40.92
C GLY A 223 -24.20 -14.12 41.98
N GLY A 224 -22.92 -14.47 42.11
CA GLY A 224 -22.44 -15.47 43.08
C GLY A 224 -22.39 -14.94 44.52
N SER A 225 -22.35 -15.86 45.48
CA SER A 225 -22.14 -15.56 46.91
C SER A 225 -20.70 -15.86 47.32
N THR A 226 -20.19 -15.27 48.41
CA THR A 226 -18.96 -15.76 49.09
C THR A 226 -19.27 -16.78 50.19
N SER A 227 -20.51 -17.30 50.29
CA SER A 227 -20.91 -18.30 51.28
C SER A 227 -21.95 -19.27 50.72
N VAL A 228 -21.85 -20.54 51.13
CA VAL A 228 -22.81 -21.61 50.81
C VAL A 228 -24.04 -21.56 51.75
N GLU A 229 -23.86 -21.09 52.98
CA GLU A 229 -24.92 -21.05 54.01
C GLU A 229 -25.86 -19.86 53.85
N LYS A 230 -25.34 -18.75 53.31
CA LYS A 230 -26.11 -17.53 53.07
C LYS A 230 -25.78 -16.97 51.71
N ASP A 231 -26.83 -16.70 50.95
CA ASP A 231 -26.76 -16.04 49.66
C ASP A 231 -26.62 -14.52 49.85
N TYR A 232 -25.60 -13.95 49.20
CA TYR A 232 -25.28 -12.53 49.16
C TYR A 232 -25.27 -11.97 47.73
N GLY A 233 -25.56 -12.80 46.71
CA GLY A 233 -25.51 -12.39 45.31
C GLY A 233 -26.68 -11.46 44.94
N GLY A 234 -26.42 -10.50 44.07
CA GLY A 234 -27.43 -9.62 43.49
C GLY A 234 -28.34 -10.37 42.53
N ALA A 235 -29.65 -10.15 42.61
CA ALA A 235 -30.65 -10.77 41.73
C ALA A 235 -30.59 -10.18 40.30
N GLY A 236 -30.95 -10.96 39.29
CA GLY A 236 -30.91 -10.51 37.89
C GLY A 236 -31.98 -9.46 37.55
N GLY A 237 -31.78 -8.76 36.43
CA GLY A 237 -32.78 -7.86 35.85
C GLY A 237 -33.90 -8.59 35.11
N GLY A 238 -35.12 -8.06 35.20
CA GLY A 238 -36.32 -8.65 34.64
C GLY A 238 -36.49 -8.49 33.12
N ILE A 239 -37.73 -8.52 32.65
CA ILE A 239 -38.10 -8.37 31.23
C ILE A 239 -39.07 -7.19 31.06
N VAL A 240 -38.82 -6.27 30.13
CA VAL A 240 -39.80 -5.24 29.74
C VAL A 240 -40.08 -5.27 28.23
N TRP A 241 -41.32 -5.48 27.84
CA TRP A 241 -41.80 -5.36 26.47
C TRP A 241 -42.77 -4.18 26.32
N LEU A 242 -42.54 -3.31 25.34
CA LEU A 242 -43.42 -2.18 25.00
C LEU A 242 -43.72 -2.21 23.50
N PHE A 243 -44.94 -2.61 23.14
CA PHE A 243 -45.39 -2.69 21.74
C PHE A 243 -46.53 -1.71 21.49
N ALA A 244 -46.29 -0.72 20.61
CA ALA A 244 -47.25 0.30 20.23
C ALA A 244 -47.33 0.44 18.69
N ASP A 245 -48.24 1.27 18.20
CA ASP A 245 -48.03 2.03 16.97
C ASP A 245 -47.32 3.35 17.33
N ASP A 246 -47.87 4.16 18.24
CA ASP A 246 -47.24 5.40 18.73
C ASP A 246 -46.77 5.29 20.19
N LEU A 247 -45.47 5.54 20.45
CA LEU A 247 -44.86 5.49 21.78
C LEU A 247 -44.33 6.86 22.24
N VAL A 248 -44.86 7.39 23.35
CA VAL A 248 -44.28 8.56 24.05
C VAL A 248 -43.51 8.08 25.28
N MET A 249 -42.20 8.33 25.31
CA MET A 249 -41.26 7.78 26.29
C MET A 249 -40.52 8.90 27.04
N ASN A 250 -41.18 9.49 28.05
CA ASN A 250 -40.63 10.55 28.91
C ASN A 250 -40.29 10.08 30.34
N GLY A 251 -40.84 8.96 30.78
CA GLY A 251 -40.51 8.33 32.07
C GLY A 251 -39.20 7.53 32.03
N THR A 252 -39.11 6.54 32.91
CA THR A 252 -37.96 5.64 33.05
C THR A 252 -38.40 4.18 32.94
N VAL A 253 -37.65 3.38 32.18
CA VAL A 253 -37.80 1.93 32.05
C VAL A 253 -36.51 1.24 32.52
N LEU A 254 -36.61 0.39 33.54
CA LEU A 254 -35.50 -0.33 34.16
C LEU A 254 -35.69 -1.84 34.11
N ALA A 255 -34.64 -2.55 33.73
CA ALA A 255 -34.43 -3.98 33.87
C ALA A 255 -32.98 -4.23 34.32
N ASP A 256 -32.49 -3.43 35.27
CA ASP A 256 -31.09 -3.51 35.73
C ASP A 256 -30.86 -4.74 36.63
N GLY A 257 -29.62 -5.19 36.71
CA GLY A 257 -29.19 -6.14 37.74
C GLY A 257 -29.30 -5.52 39.13
N GLY A 258 -29.61 -6.34 40.12
CA GLY A 258 -29.58 -5.95 41.53
C GLY A 258 -28.15 -5.87 42.05
N ASP A 259 -27.86 -4.81 42.80
CA ASP A 259 -26.58 -4.64 43.49
C ASP A 259 -26.42 -5.66 44.64
N SER A 260 -25.18 -6.00 44.96
CA SER A 260 -24.81 -6.79 46.13
C SER A 260 -23.97 -5.97 47.13
N ASN A 261 -23.53 -6.61 48.21
CA ASN A 261 -22.53 -6.06 49.12
C ASN A 261 -21.16 -6.71 48.87
N GLU A 262 -20.16 -6.35 49.68
CA GLU A 262 -18.77 -6.88 49.65
C GLU A 262 -18.64 -8.42 49.75
N LYS A 263 -19.74 -9.18 49.90
CA LYS A 263 -19.77 -10.63 50.08
C LYS A 263 -20.54 -11.39 48.98
N GLY A 264 -20.89 -10.72 47.88
CA GLY A 264 -21.46 -11.36 46.69
C GLY A 264 -21.22 -10.52 45.44
N GLY A 265 -21.42 -11.10 44.27
CA GLY A 265 -21.36 -10.38 43.00
C GLY A 265 -22.72 -9.79 42.61
N GLY A 266 -22.70 -8.74 41.80
CA GLY A 266 -23.91 -8.10 41.28
C GLY A 266 -24.66 -9.00 40.29
N GLY A 267 -25.97 -8.84 40.20
CA GLY A 267 -26.80 -9.51 39.17
C GLY A 267 -26.54 -8.94 37.78
N SER A 268 -26.79 -9.71 36.73
CA SER A 268 -26.72 -9.19 35.35
C SER A 268 -28.01 -8.45 34.96
N GLY A 269 -27.89 -7.52 34.02
CA GLY A 269 -29.02 -6.80 33.43
C GLY A 269 -29.97 -7.74 32.67
N GLY A 270 -31.24 -7.36 32.57
CA GLY A 270 -32.32 -8.14 31.97
C GLY A 270 -32.49 -7.94 30.46
N SER A 271 -33.72 -8.08 29.99
CA SER A 271 -34.11 -7.87 28.58
C SER A 271 -35.14 -6.76 28.42
N ILE A 272 -34.92 -5.84 27.49
CA ILE A 272 -35.91 -4.83 27.09
C ILE A 272 -36.15 -4.91 25.58
N PHE A 273 -37.40 -4.99 25.15
CA PHE A 273 -37.78 -4.99 23.73
C PHE A 273 -38.88 -3.96 23.47
N ILE A 274 -38.57 -2.99 22.61
CA ILE A 274 -39.49 -1.92 22.21
C ILE A 274 -39.81 -2.08 20.74
N ARG A 275 -41.10 -2.04 20.38
CA ARG A 275 -41.57 -2.04 18.98
C ARG A 275 -42.62 -0.96 18.78
N ALA A 276 -42.40 -0.04 17.83
CA ALA A 276 -43.37 1.00 17.48
C ALA A 276 -43.28 1.46 16.02
N ALA A 277 -44.35 2.03 15.49
CA ALA A 277 -44.29 2.80 14.25
C ALA A 277 -43.59 4.15 14.48
N SER A 278 -43.87 4.83 15.60
CA SER A 278 -43.20 6.07 16.00
C SER A 278 -42.74 6.06 17.48
N MET A 279 -41.67 6.81 17.79
CA MET A 279 -41.22 7.03 19.16
C MET A 279 -40.75 8.47 19.38
N TYR A 280 -41.22 9.08 20.48
CA TYR A 280 -40.93 10.46 20.88
C TYR A 280 -40.60 10.53 22.38
N GLY A 281 -39.74 11.47 22.79
CA GLY A 281 -39.52 11.82 24.20
C GLY A 281 -38.05 11.93 24.61
N GLY A 282 -37.82 12.10 25.91
CA GLY A 282 -36.47 12.26 26.50
C GLY A 282 -36.21 11.39 27.73
N GLY A 283 -36.92 10.26 27.85
CA GLY A 283 -36.84 9.34 28.98
C GLY A 283 -35.54 8.52 29.07
N LYS A 284 -35.45 7.66 30.09
CA LYS A 284 -34.33 6.73 30.30
C LYS A 284 -34.75 5.27 30.11
N ILE A 285 -33.92 4.49 29.44
CA ILE A 285 -34.02 3.02 29.32
C ILE A 285 -32.72 2.42 29.90
N SER A 286 -32.82 1.38 30.73
CA SER A 286 -31.66 0.81 31.43
C SER A 286 -31.79 -0.71 31.60
N ALA A 287 -30.80 -1.46 31.12
CA ALA A 287 -30.62 -2.90 31.39
C ALA A 287 -29.16 -3.16 31.73
N SER A 288 -28.63 -2.42 32.70
CA SER A 288 -27.23 -2.47 33.13
C SER A 288 -27.01 -3.57 34.17
N GLY A 289 -25.77 -4.04 34.34
CA GLY A 289 -25.41 -4.95 35.43
C GLY A 289 -25.34 -4.24 36.78
N GLY A 290 -25.62 -4.97 37.87
CA GLY A 290 -25.54 -4.45 39.24
C GLY A 290 -24.11 -4.40 39.77
N ASP A 291 -23.83 -3.45 40.67
CA ASP A 291 -22.56 -3.31 41.37
C ASP A 291 -22.38 -4.42 42.44
N GLY A 292 -21.14 -4.78 42.78
CA GLY A 292 -20.89 -5.82 43.78
C GLY A 292 -19.43 -6.03 44.16
N LEU A 293 -19.09 -7.18 44.77
CA LEU A 293 -17.70 -7.61 44.93
C LEU A 293 -17.03 -7.73 43.55
N ALA A 294 -17.66 -8.50 42.65
CA ALA A 294 -17.51 -8.37 41.21
C ALA A 294 -18.86 -7.96 40.57
N GLY A 295 -18.82 -7.06 39.58
CA GLY A 295 -20.01 -6.50 38.94
C GLY A 295 -20.64 -7.45 37.91
N GLY A 296 -21.96 -7.41 37.79
CA GLY A 296 -22.70 -8.20 36.81
C GLY A 296 -22.56 -7.67 35.38
N GLY A 297 -22.79 -8.52 34.39
CA GLY A 297 -22.81 -8.14 32.97
C GLY A 297 -24.02 -7.28 32.60
N GLY A 298 -23.85 -6.36 31.65
CA GLY A 298 -24.96 -5.59 31.07
C GLY A 298 -25.85 -6.46 30.18
N GLY A 299 -27.17 -6.28 30.27
CA GLY A 299 -28.19 -7.11 29.60
C GLY A 299 -28.41 -6.79 28.11
N ARG A 300 -29.65 -6.92 27.65
CA ARG A 300 -30.00 -6.71 26.22
C ARG A 300 -31.15 -5.73 26.05
N VAL A 301 -31.01 -4.81 25.09
CA VAL A 301 -32.05 -3.87 24.67
C VAL A 301 -32.22 -3.96 23.15
N SER A 302 -33.44 -4.16 22.67
CA SER A 302 -33.79 -4.10 21.25
C SER A 302 -34.82 -3.01 21.00
N ILE A 303 -34.61 -2.21 19.96
CA ILE A 303 -35.50 -1.14 19.52
C ILE A 303 -35.84 -1.35 18.05
N ASN A 304 -37.08 -1.72 17.78
CA ASN A 304 -37.66 -1.87 16.46
C ASN A 304 -38.68 -0.75 16.22
N VAL A 305 -38.16 0.45 15.94
CA VAL A 305 -38.95 1.67 15.72
C VAL A 305 -38.66 2.26 14.34
N PHE A 306 -39.72 2.51 13.56
CA PHE A 306 -39.59 3.02 12.19
C PHE A 306 -39.35 4.54 12.11
N SER A 307 -40.13 5.33 12.84
CA SER A 307 -40.00 6.79 12.91
C SER A 307 -39.47 7.22 14.29
N ARG A 308 -38.14 7.37 14.38
CA ARG A 308 -37.46 7.68 15.65
C ARG A 308 -37.21 9.19 15.79
N HIS A 309 -37.84 9.82 16.79
CA HIS A 309 -37.80 11.25 17.08
C HIS A 309 -37.67 11.51 18.59
N ASP A 310 -36.79 10.77 19.26
CA ASP A 310 -36.53 10.83 20.69
C ASP A 310 -35.05 11.09 21.02
N ASP A 311 -34.81 11.69 22.19
CA ASP A 311 -33.51 11.89 22.82
C ASP A 311 -33.29 10.88 23.98
N THR A 312 -33.89 9.68 23.93
CA THR A 312 -33.87 8.76 25.09
C THR A 312 -32.49 8.21 25.39
N GLN A 313 -32.13 8.20 26.68
CA GLN A 313 -30.84 7.73 27.16
C GLN A 313 -30.91 6.23 27.45
N ILE A 314 -30.15 5.42 26.71
CA ILE A 314 -30.15 3.96 26.81
C ILE A 314 -28.84 3.47 27.43
N PHE A 315 -28.95 2.69 28.52
CA PHE A 315 -27.80 2.17 29.28
C PHE A 315 -27.81 0.63 29.28
N VAL A 316 -26.69 0.04 28.86
CA VAL A 316 -26.45 -1.41 28.78
C VAL A 316 -25.03 -1.76 29.24
N HIS A 317 -24.47 -1.06 30.23
CA HIS A 317 -23.11 -1.34 30.71
C HIS A 317 -23.11 -2.41 31.81
N GLY A 318 -21.95 -3.02 32.07
CA GLY A 318 -21.77 -3.86 33.26
C GLY A 318 -21.79 -3.05 34.56
N GLY A 319 -21.95 -3.75 35.68
CA GLY A 319 -21.82 -3.17 37.02
C GLY A 319 -20.38 -3.08 37.48
N ARG A 320 -20.13 -2.33 38.55
CA ARG A 320 -18.79 -2.08 39.11
C ARG A 320 -18.36 -3.19 40.07
N SER A 321 -17.06 -3.47 40.05
CA SER A 321 -16.42 -4.45 40.94
C SER A 321 -15.66 -3.75 42.05
N SER A 322 -16.10 -3.90 43.31
CA SER A 322 -15.42 -3.33 44.48
C SER A 322 -14.15 -4.11 44.86
N GLY A 323 -14.09 -5.41 44.60
CA GLY A 323 -12.91 -6.26 44.84
C GLY A 323 -11.82 -6.14 43.77
N CYS A 324 -12.18 -5.68 42.57
CA CYS A 324 -11.26 -5.51 41.44
C CYS A 324 -11.68 -4.32 40.55
N PRO A 325 -11.35 -3.07 40.95
CA PRO A 325 -11.86 -1.85 40.31
C PRO A 325 -11.60 -1.71 38.79
N ASP A 326 -10.55 -2.35 38.28
CA ASP A 326 -10.21 -2.35 36.85
C ASP A 326 -10.91 -3.45 36.03
N ASN A 327 -11.71 -4.32 36.67
CA ASN A 327 -12.52 -5.35 36.03
C ASN A 327 -14.01 -5.22 36.42
N ALA A 328 -14.69 -4.18 35.96
CA ALA A 328 -16.16 -4.12 35.95
C ALA A 328 -16.76 -5.24 35.08
N GLY A 329 -18.06 -5.51 35.20
CA GLY A 329 -18.75 -6.44 34.31
C GLY A 329 -18.64 -6.04 32.84
N ALA A 330 -18.81 -7.01 31.93
CA ALA A 330 -18.81 -6.73 30.50
C ALA A 330 -20.06 -5.93 30.09
N ALA A 331 -19.97 -5.24 28.96
CA ALA A 331 -21.09 -4.53 28.39
C ALA A 331 -22.16 -5.50 27.85
N GLY A 332 -23.39 -5.02 27.82
CA GLY A 332 -24.50 -5.61 27.11
C GLY A 332 -24.65 -5.10 25.68
N THR A 333 -25.73 -5.52 25.04
CA THR A 333 -26.02 -5.19 23.63
C THR A 333 -27.26 -4.32 23.49
N LEU A 334 -27.12 -3.16 22.87
CA LEU A 334 -28.23 -2.40 22.28
C LEU A 334 -28.28 -2.72 20.78
N TYR A 335 -29.42 -3.21 20.30
CA TYR A 335 -29.68 -3.45 18.88
C TYR A 335 -30.83 -2.58 18.38
N GLU A 336 -30.64 -1.93 17.24
CA GLU A 336 -31.68 -1.14 16.56
C GLU A 336 -32.06 -1.86 15.26
N ALA A 337 -33.24 -2.48 15.22
CA ALA A 337 -33.60 -3.43 14.16
C ALA A 337 -33.81 -2.78 12.79
N VAL A 338 -34.35 -1.55 12.75
CA VAL A 338 -34.63 -0.82 11.50
C VAL A 338 -33.35 -0.39 10.76
N PRO A 339 -32.35 0.27 11.40
CA PRO A 339 -31.06 0.51 10.78
C PRO A 339 -30.14 -0.72 10.79
N LYS A 340 -30.48 -1.80 11.52
CA LYS A 340 -29.65 -2.98 11.79
C LYS A 340 -28.30 -2.58 12.38
N SER A 341 -28.37 -1.81 13.46
CA SER A 341 -27.22 -1.21 14.16
C SER A 341 -27.01 -1.93 15.48
N LEU A 342 -25.80 -2.46 15.71
CA LEU A 342 -25.39 -3.05 17.00
C LEU A 342 -24.48 -2.07 17.74
N ILE A 343 -24.81 -1.77 19.00
CA ILE A 343 -24.06 -0.87 19.87
C ILE A 343 -23.68 -1.61 21.16
N VAL A 344 -22.39 -1.70 21.42
CA VAL A 344 -21.80 -2.24 22.67
C VAL A 344 -21.01 -1.11 23.34
N SER A 345 -21.36 -0.77 24.59
CA SER A 345 -20.84 0.45 25.24
C SER A 345 -20.77 0.31 26.76
N ASN A 346 -19.57 0.14 27.32
CA ASN A 346 -19.40 -0.06 28.77
C ASN A 346 -19.38 1.23 29.60
N ASN A 347 -19.88 2.34 29.06
CA ASN A 347 -20.01 3.63 29.76
C ASN A 347 -18.69 4.13 30.41
N ASN A 348 -17.56 3.85 29.76
CA ASN A 348 -16.20 4.16 30.20
C ASN A 348 -15.77 3.45 31.51
N LEU A 349 -16.47 2.38 31.91
CA LEU A 349 -16.03 1.45 32.94
C LEU A 349 -14.94 0.53 32.38
N SER A 350 -13.78 0.47 33.06
CA SER A 350 -12.72 -0.49 32.76
C SER A 350 -13.22 -1.91 33.02
N THR A 351 -13.07 -2.80 32.04
CA THR A 351 -13.35 -4.22 32.18
C THR A 351 -12.21 -5.05 31.58
N GLN A 352 -11.93 -6.20 32.18
CA GLN A 352 -11.13 -7.25 31.58
C GLN A 352 -11.99 -8.36 30.95
N THR A 353 -13.31 -8.30 31.16
CA THR A 353 -14.29 -9.33 30.82
C THR A 353 -15.02 -9.00 29.51
N ASP A 354 -15.18 -9.97 28.62
CA ASP A 354 -15.72 -9.73 27.25
C ASP A 354 -17.25 -9.82 27.11
N THR A 355 -17.76 -9.05 26.15
CA THR A 355 -19.07 -9.25 25.53
C THR A 355 -18.92 -10.28 24.40
N LEU A 356 -19.63 -11.41 24.44
CA LEU A 356 -19.49 -12.44 23.39
C LEU A 356 -20.39 -12.15 22.18
N LEU A 357 -19.80 -12.16 20.98
CA LEU A 357 -20.52 -12.21 19.70
C LEU A 357 -20.16 -13.52 18.99
N LEU A 358 -21.07 -14.51 19.08
CA LEU A 358 -20.85 -15.87 18.60
C LEU A 358 -21.40 -16.13 17.20
N GLU A 359 -22.42 -15.39 16.78
CA GLU A 359 -23.01 -15.50 15.44
C GLU A 359 -23.22 -14.12 14.82
N PHE A 360 -22.90 -14.00 13.53
CA PHE A 360 -23.18 -12.84 12.69
C PHE A 360 -24.20 -13.27 11.63
N PRO A 361 -25.27 -12.48 11.39
CA PRO A 361 -26.37 -12.93 10.54
C PRO A 361 -25.93 -13.01 9.08
N ASN A 362 -26.12 -14.19 8.46
CA ASN A 362 -25.74 -14.41 7.06
C ASN A 362 -26.56 -13.53 6.09
N GLN A 363 -27.89 -13.42 6.30
CA GLN A 363 -28.77 -12.43 5.66
C GLN A 363 -29.98 -12.12 6.57
N PRO A 364 -30.42 -10.85 6.68
CA PRO A 364 -29.71 -9.65 6.25
C PRO A 364 -28.49 -9.38 7.16
N LEU A 365 -27.42 -8.82 6.58
CA LEU A 365 -26.26 -8.37 7.36
C LEU A 365 -26.65 -7.21 8.31
N TRP A 366 -25.89 -7.03 9.39
CA TRP A 366 -25.92 -5.78 10.16
C TRP A 366 -25.35 -4.63 9.31
N THR A 367 -25.97 -3.46 9.37
CA THR A 367 -25.47 -2.28 8.64
C THR A 367 -24.29 -1.66 9.37
N ASN A 368 -24.39 -1.50 10.70
CA ASN A 368 -23.36 -0.84 11.50
C ASN A 368 -23.10 -1.59 12.80
N VAL A 369 -21.85 -1.57 13.26
CA VAL A 369 -21.41 -2.14 14.53
C VAL A 369 -20.52 -1.14 15.25
N PHE A 370 -20.93 -0.70 16.44
CA PHE A 370 -20.24 0.30 17.25
C PHE A 370 -19.79 -0.32 18.59
N VAL A 371 -18.50 -0.53 18.76
CA VAL A 371 -17.88 -0.89 20.04
C VAL A 371 -17.26 0.37 20.63
N ARG A 372 -17.71 0.82 21.80
CA ARG A 372 -17.28 2.11 22.35
C ARG A 372 -17.12 2.17 23.86
N ASN A 373 -16.48 3.22 24.36
CA ASN A 373 -16.45 3.60 25.78
C ASN A 373 -15.97 2.45 26.70
N ARG A 374 -14.76 1.93 26.45
CA ARG A 374 -14.14 0.79 27.14
C ARG A 374 -14.91 -0.55 27.07
N ALA A 375 -15.78 -0.74 26.09
CA ALA A 375 -16.32 -2.07 25.80
C ALA A 375 -15.23 -3.03 25.26
N LYS A 376 -15.10 -4.19 25.90
CA LYS A 376 -14.46 -5.39 25.34
C LYS A 376 -15.51 -6.26 24.62
N VAL A 377 -15.16 -6.75 23.44
CA VAL A 377 -15.97 -7.68 22.63
C VAL A 377 -15.07 -8.81 22.13
N ALA A 378 -15.53 -10.06 22.25
CA ALA A 378 -14.82 -11.23 21.76
C ALA A 378 -15.66 -12.01 20.74
N VAL A 379 -14.98 -12.48 19.68
CA VAL A 379 -15.48 -13.38 18.63
C VAL A 379 -14.65 -14.66 18.70
N PRO A 380 -15.00 -15.62 19.59
CA PRO A 380 -14.11 -16.71 19.96
C PRO A 380 -14.21 -17.97 19.07
N LEU A 381 -15.21 -18.09 18.19
CA LEU A 381 -15.40 -19.31 17.41
C LEU A 381 -14.36 -19.45 16.28
N LEU A 382 -13.85 -20.68 16.11
CA LEU A 382 -13.05 -21.10 14.97
C LEU A 382 -13.77 -20.77 13.65
N TRP A 383 -13.04 -20.21 12.67
CA TRP A 383 -13.56 -19.84 11.35
C TRP A 383 -14.73 -18.84 11.36
N SER A 384 -14.77 -17.94 12.34
CA SER A 384 -15.75 -16.85 12.38
C SER A 384 -15.61 -15.88 11.21
N ARG A 385 -16.76 -15.51 10.64
CA ARG A 385 -16.90 -14.52 9.57
C ARG A 385 -17.76 -13.35 10.05
N VAL A 386 -17.13 -12.20 10.22
CA VAL A 386 -17.75 -10.92 10.56
C VAL A 386 -18.08 -10.18 9.28
N GLN A 387 -19.37 -10.12 8.91
CA GLN A 387 -19.85 -9.36 7.75
C GLN A 387 -20.76 -8.20 8.20
N VAL A 388 -20.33 -6.99 7.88
CA VAL A 388 -21.04 -5.73 8.14
C VAL A 388 -21.27 -5.03 6.79
N GLN A 389 -22.50 -4.60 6.51
CA GLN A 389 -22.85 -3.97 5.23
C GLN A 389 -22.36 -2.51 5.11
N GLY A 390 -22.09 -1.85 6.23
CA GLY A 390 -21.64 -0.46 6.31
C GLY A 390 -20.40 -0.33 7.20
N GLN A 391 -20.56 0.28 8.38
CA GLN A 391 -19.44 0.71 9.21
C GLN A 391 -19.22 -0.16 10.45
N LEU A 392 -17.98 -0.61 10.65
CA LEU A 392 -17.47 -1.15 11.92
C LEU A 392 -16.60 -0.08 12.60
N SER A 393 -17.00 0.34 13.81
CA SER A 393 -16.38 1.45 14.53
C SER A 393 -15.96 1.04 15.93
N LEU A 394 -14.67 1.23 16.25
CA LEU A 394 -14.07 1.01 17.57
C LEU A 394 -13.60 2.36 18.14
N LEU A 395 -14.19 2.82 19.25
CA LEU A 395 -13.99 4.18 19.76
C LEU A 395 -13.73 4.22 21.27
N SER A 396 -12.79 5.07 21.70
CA SER A 396 -12.61 5.45 23.11
C SER A 396 -12.34 4.27 24.04
N GLY A 397 -11.21 3.60 23.83
CA GLY A 397 -10.76 2.45 24.62
C GLY A 397 -11.46 1.14 24.29
N ALA A 398 -12.10 1.04 23.12
CA ALA A 398 -12.77 -0.19 22.69
C ALA A 398 -11.75 -1.28 22.33
N ILE A 399 -12.10 -2.53 22.62
CA ILE A 399 -11.29 -3.70 22.25
C ILE A 399 -12.17 -4.73 21.54
N LEU A 400 -11.73 -5.19 20.38
CA LEU A 400 -12.32 -6.33 19.66
C LEU A 400 -11.29 -7.45 19.54
N THR A 401 -11.59 -8.60 20.12
CA THR A 401 -10.73 -9.78 20.14
C THR A 401 -11.29 -10.85 19.21
N PHE A 402 -10.46 -11.35 18.30
CA PHE A 402 -10.76 -12.52 17.47
C PHE A 402 -9.99 -13.72 18.02
N GLY A 403 -10.71 -14.82 18.30
CA GLY A 403 -10.15 -16.03 18.90
C GLY A 403 -9.94 -15.93 20.41
N LEU A 404 -9.10 -16.83 20.94
CA LEU A 404 -8.84 -16.96 22.37
C LEU A 404 -7.34 -16.78 22.68
N THR A 405 -7.06 -16.16 23.82
CA THR A 405 -5.73 -15.94 24.39
C THR A 405 -4.91 -17.23 24.41
N GLY A 406 -3.77 -17.24 23.69
CA GLY A 406 -2.88 -18.40 23.63
C GLY A 406 -3.29 -19.54 22.68
N TYR A 407 -4.36 -19.39 21.89
CA TYR A 407 -4.83 -20.40 20.92
C TYR A 407 -4.86 -19.88 19.47
N PRO A 408 -3.70 -19.53 18.86
CA PRO A 408 -3.62 -18.89 17.53
C PRO A 408 -3.83 -19.86 16.34
N TYR A 409 -4.84 -20.74 16.44
CA TYR A 409 -5.14 -21.80 15.46
C TYR A 409 -6.27 -21.45 14.48
N SER A 410 -6.91 -20.29 14.64
CA SER A 410 -8.10 -19.89 13.86
C SER A 410 -7.75 -19.05 12.64
N GLU A 411 -8.54 -19.18 11.57
CA GLU A 411 -8.67 -18.10 10.57
C GLU A 411 -9.94 -17.29 10.86
N PHE A 412 -9.89 -15.98 10.63
CA PHE A 412 -11.00 -15.04 10.77
C PHE A 412 -11.21 -14.25 9.49
N GLU A 413 -12.47 -13.97 9.14
CA GLU A 413 -12.81 -13.12 8.00
C GLU A 413 -13.57 -11.87 8.47
N LEU A 414 -13.11 -10.68 8.09
CA LEU A 414 -13.73 -9.41 8.45
C LEU A 414 -14.05 -8.64 7.17
N MET A 415 -15.33 -8.42 6.89
CA MET A 415 -15.79 -7.60 5.77
C MET A 415 -16.64 -6.44 6.27
N ALA A 416 -16.29 -5.23 5.87
CA ALA A 416 -17.04 -4.00 6.13
C ALA A 416 -16.87 -3.04 4.93
N GLU A 417 -17.69 -2.00 4.81
CA GLU A 417 -17.34 -0.90 3.91
C GLU A 417 -16.30 0.02 4.55
N GLU A 418 -16.50 0.36 5.82
CA GLU A 418 -15.59 1.22 6.59
C GLU A 418 -15.20 0.56 7.91
N LEU A 419 -13.90 0.56 8.22
CA LEU A 419 -13.37 0.24 9.54
C LEU A 419 -12.72 1.49 10.15
N LEU A 420 -13.32 2.01 11.23
CA LEU A 420 -12.85 3.17 11.97
C LEU A 420 -12.32 2.77 13.34
N MET A 421 -11.14 3.27 13.72
CA MET A 421 -10.54 3.03 15.03
C MET A 421 -10.02 4.35 15.63
N SER A 422 -10.50 4.71 16.83
CA SER A 422 -9.95 5.81 17.65
C SER A 422 -9.65 5.31 19.06
N ASP A 423 -8.41 5.45 19.50
CA ASP A 423 -7.96 5.11 20.86
C ASP A 423 -8.31 3.65 21.25
N SER A 424 -8.26 2.73 20.28
CA SER A 424 -8.87 1.39 20.37
C SER A 424 -7.97 0.29 19.81
N ILE A 425 -8.25 -0.97 20.16
CA ILE A 425 -7.40 -2.13 19.86
C ILE A 425 -8.22 -3.22 19.15
N ILE A 426 -7.68 -3.80 18.08
CA ILE A 426 -8.07 -5.11 17.56
C ILE A 426 -6.98 -6.12 17.95
N LYS A 427 -7.35 -7.17 18.69
CA LYS A 427 -6.51 -8.35 18.95
C LYS A 427 -6.95 -9.49 18.03
N VAL A 428 -6.01 -10.24 17.46
CA VAL A 428 -6.29 -11.48 16.71
C VAL A 428 -5.36 -12.59 17.17
N PHE A 429 -5.93 -13.72 17.58
CA PHE A 429 -5.20 -14.95 17.89
C PHE A 429 -5.42 -15.96 16.75
N GLY A 430 -4.52 -15.95 15.78
CA GLY A 430 -4.58 -16.68 14.51
C GLY A 430 -4.37 -15.77 13.31
N ALA A 431 -5.01 -16.07 12.18
CA ALA A 431 -4.88 -15.31 10.94
C ALA A 431 -6.13 -14.47 10.63
N LEU A 432 -5.94 -13.21 10.23
CA LEU A 432 -7.01 -12.31 9.80
C LEU A 432 -7.04 -12.16 8.29
N ARG A 433 -8.21 -12.38 7.67
CA ARG A 433 -8.53 -12.04 6.28
C ARG A 433 -9.55 -10.89 6.27
N MET A 434 -9.06 -9.67 6.17
CA MET A 434 -9.88 -8.46 6.17
C MET A 434 -10.09 -7.94 4.74
N SER A 435 -11.31 -7.48 4.46
CA SER A 435 -11.70 -6.86 3.18
C SER A 435 -12.58 -5.63 3.44
N VAL A 436 -12.04 -4.44 3.24
CA VAL A 436 -12.73 -3.16 3.44
C VAL A 436 -12.66 -2.24 2.23
N LYS A 437 -13.44 -1.14 2.23
CA LYS A 437 -13.17 0.01 1.34
C LYS A 437 -12.21 0.99 1.99
N MET A 438 -12.45 1.30 3.27
CA MET A 438 -11.70 2.29 4.05
C MET A 438 -11.22 1.69 5.37
N LEU A 439 -9.94 1.87 5.70
CA LEU A 439 -9.38 1.66 7.04
C LEU A 439 -8.82 2.98 7.56
N LEU A 440 -9.37 3.50 8.65
CA LEU A 440 -8.90 4.73 9.30
C LEU A 440 -8.56 4.45 10.77
N MET A 441 -7.29 4.60 11.13
CA MET A 441 -6.76 4.38 12.48
C MET A 441 -6.19 5.68 13.06
N TRP A 442 -6.59 6.00 14.29
CA TRP A 442 -6.13 7.15 15.07
C TRP A 442 -5.77 6.70 16.49
N ASN A 443 -4.51 6.88 16.91
CA ASN A 443 -3.99 6.40 18.21
C ASN A 443 -4.44 4.96 18.55
N SER A 444 -4.46 4.08 17.54
CA SER A 444 -5.13 2.77 17.60
C SER A 444 -4.20 1.65 17.17
N ARG A 445 -4.42 0.43 17.68
CA ARG A 445 -3.54 -0.71 17.40
C ARG A 445 -4.30 -1.92 16.85
N MET A 446 -3.66 -2.62 15.92
CA MET A 446 -4.07 -3.93 15.41
C MET A 446 -2.93 -4.91 15.70
N GLU A 447 -3.17 -5.84 16.61
CA GLU A 447 -2.20 -6.77 17.18
C GLU A 447 -2.58 -8.19 16.72
N ILE A 448 -1.81 -8.76 15.77
CA ILE A 448 -2.10 -10.05 15.14
C ILE A 448 -1.05 -11.08 15.58
N ASP A 449 -1.41 -11.90 16.55
CA ASP A 449 -0.65 -13.06 17.03
C ASP A 449 -1.02 -14.31 16.21
N GLY A 450 -0.18 -14.64 15.22
CA GLY A 450 -0.24 -15.89 14.46
C GLY A 450 0.57 -17.03 15.08
N GLY A 451 1.02 -16.92 16.33
CA GLY A 451 1.76 -17.98 17.03
C GLY A 451 3.13 -18.34 16.44
N GLY A 452 3.77 -19.33 17.07
CA GLY A 452 5.13 -19.78 16.73
C GLY A 452 5.21 -20.96 15.74
N ASP A 453 4.10 -21.51 15.24
CA ASP A 453 4.14 -22.62 14.29
C ASP A 453 4.20 -22.12 12.83
N SER A 454 5.15 -22.67 12.08
CA SER A 454 5.45 -22.39 10.68
C SER A 454 4.31 -22.63 9.69
N ILE A 455 3.22 -23.27 10.13
CA ILE A 455 2.01 -23.55 9.32
C ILE A 455 0.95 -22.44 9.43
N VAL A 456 0.99 -21.58 10.46
CA VAL A 456 -0.10 -20.62 10.71
C VAL A 456 -0.25 -19.63 9.55
N ALA A 457 -1.51 -19.40 9.18
CA ALA A 457 -1.86 -18.77 7.93
C ALA A 457 -1.42 -17.30 7.84
N THR A 458 -1.09 -16.88 6.63
CA THR A 458 -0.72 -15.49 6.35
C THR A 458 -1.94 -14.59 6.49
N SER A 459 -1.84 -13.57 7.35
CA SER A 459 -2.88 -12.56 7.46
C SER A 459 -2.88 -11.64 6.24
N LEU A 460 -4.06 -11.27 5.78
CA LEU A 460 -4.28 -10.45 4.59
C LEU A 460 -5.26 -9.32 4.90
N LEU A 461 -4.81 -8.08 4.74
CA LEU A 461 -5.61 -6.87 4.89
C LEU A 461 -5.82 -6.23 3.52
N ASP A 462 -7.01 -6.36 2.92
CA ASP A 462 -7.36 -5.70 1.66
C ASP A 462 -8.26 -4.48 1.91
N ALA A 463 -7.89 -3.32 1.39
CA ALA A 463 -8.59 -2.05 1.56
C ALA A 463 -8.70 -1.34 0.21
N SER A 464 -9.82 -1.52 -0.48
CA SER A 464 -9.94 -1.15 -1.89
C SER A 464 -9.67 0.33 -2.20
N ASN A 465 -10.05 1.28 -1.33
CA ASN A 465 -9.87 2.72 -1.58
C ASN A 465 -8.75 3.36 -0.74
N LEU A 466 -8.71 3.15 0.57
CA LEU A 466 -7.83 3.94 1.45
C LEU A 466 -7.45 3.21 2.75
N ILE A 467 -6.17 3.31 3.12
CA ILE A 467 -5.67 3.04 4.47
C ILE A 467 -5.00 4.32 5.00
N VAL A 468 -5.40 4.79 6.19
CA VAL A 468 -4.71 5.89 6.90
C VAL A 468 -4.40 5.49 8.34
N LEU A 469 -3.13 5.64 8.73
CA LEU A 469 -2.67 5.59 10.12
C LEU A 469 -2.33 7.02 10.58
N LYS A 470 -2.71 7.34 11.83
CA LYS A 470 -2.54 8.65 12.48
C LYS A 470 -2.18 8.51 13.96
N GLU A 471 -1.45 9.50 14.48
CA GLU A 471 -1.14 9.68 15.91
C GLU A 471 -0.58 8.40 16.57
N SER A 472 0.53 7.88 16.05
CA SER A 472 1.16 6.64 16.53
C SER A 472 0.26 5.39 16.45
N SER A 473 -0.52 5.26 15.38
CA SER A 473 -1.28 4.02 15.12
C SER A 473 -0.38 2.88 14.65
N VAL A 474 -0.64 1.66 15.10
CA VAL A 474 0.24 0.50 14.85
C VAL A 474 -0.54 -0.68 14.28
N ILE A 475 -0.05 -1.26 13.18
CA ILE A 475 -0.40 -2.62 12.74
C ILE A 475 0.84 -3.50 12.97
N HIS A 476 0.73 -4.47 13.87
CA HIS A 476 1.81 -5.36 14.27
C HIS A 476 1.41 -6.82 14.08
N SER A 477 2.32 -7.65 13.55
CA SER A 477 2.16 -9.11 13.56
C SER A 477 3.47 -9.86 13.75
N ASN A 478 3.46 -10.90 14.59
CA ASN A 478 4.55 -11.88 14.69
C ASN A 478 4.61 -12.87 13.51
N ALA A 479 3.58 -12.88 12.66
CA ALA A 479 3.45 -13.75 11.50
C ALA A 479 3.68 -13.01 10.16
N ASN A 480 3.30 -13.64 9.05
CA ASN A 480 3.33 -13.04 7.72
C ASN A 480 2.11 -12.14 7.52
N LEU A 481 2.32 -10.89 7.07
CA LEU A 481 1.28 -9.91 6.83
C LEU A 481 1.30 -9.39 5.39
N GLY A 482 0.20 -9.62 4.67
CA GLY A 482 -0.11 -8.97 3.41
C GLY A 482 -1.01 -7.76 3.60
N VAL A 483 -0.66 -6.64 2.99
CA VAL A 483 -1.52 -5.45 2.90
C VAL A 483 -1.75 -5.11 1.44
N ARG A 484 -3.02 -4.96 1.06
CA ARG A 484 -3.50 -4.73 -0.30
C ARG A 484 -4.48 -3.57 -0.34
N GLY A 485 -4.57 -2.92 -1.48
CA GLY A 485 -5.55 -1.89 -1.76
C GLY A 485 -5.34 -1.30 -3.14
N GLN A 486 -6.34 -0.63 -3.72
CA GLN A 486 -6.23 -0.09 -5.09
C GLN A 486 -6.00 1.44 -5.11
N GLY A 487 -6.32 2.12 -4.01
CA GLY A 487 -6.03 3.55 -3.82
C GLY A 487 -4.75 3.80 -3.01
N VAL A 488 -4.85 4.48 -1.87
CA VAL A 488 -3.68 5.03 -1.15
C VAL A 488 -3.46 4.36 0.21
N LEU A 489 -2.20 4.10 0.55
CA LEU A 489 -1.74 3.78 1.90
C LEU A 489 -0.96 5.00 2.44
N ASN A 490 -1.41 5.58 3.54
CA ASN A 490 -0.82 6.79 4.13
C ASN A 490 -0.58 6.61 5.63
N LEU A 491 0.69 6.56 6.03
CA LEU A 491 1.12 6.71 7.42
C LEU A 491 1.49 8.18 7.59
N SER A 492 0.88 8.90 8.53
CA SER A 492 0.78 10.37 8.43
C SER A 492 1.46 11.17 9.55
N GLY A 493 1.94 10.52 10.61
CA GLY A 493 2.66 11.16 11.72
C GLY A 493 3.69 10.27 12.41
N ASP A 494 4.30 10.85 13.44
CA ASP A 494 5.34 10.20 14.25
C ASP A 494 4.77 8.94 14.93
N GLY A 495 5.55 7.84 14.87
CA GLY A 495 5.21 6.56 15.49
C GLY A 495 4.21 5.69 14.72
N ASP A 496 3.56 6.20 13.67
CA ASP A 496 2.67 5.39 12.82
C ASP A 496 3.47 4.22 12.22
N THR A 497 3.11 2.98 12.55
CA THR A 497 3.94 1.80 12.27
C THR A 497 3.14 0.68 11.61
N ILE A 498 3.69 0.09 10.54
CA ILE A 498 3.27 -1.22 10.03
C ILE A 498 4.48 -2.15 10.07
N GLU A 499 4.45 -3.15 10.94
CA GLU A 499 5.52 -4.12 11.09
C GLU A 499 5.03 -5.57 11.13
N ALA A 500 5.78 -6.46 10.50
CA ALA A 500 5.50 -7.89 10.50
C ALA A 500 6.78 -8.73 10.42
N GLN A 501 6.69 -10.02 10.75
CA GLN A 501 7.80 -10.96 10.52
C GLN A 501 8.10 -11.10 9.01
N ARG A 502 7.08 -10.98 8.14
CA ARG A 502 7.26 -10.57 6.74
C ARG A 502 6.13 -9.64 6.31
N LEU A 503 6.46 -8.55 5.64
CA LEU A 503 5.49 -7.55 5.17
C LEU A 503 5.46 -7.50 3.64
N ILE A 504 4.28 -7.69 3.03
CA ILE A 504 4.11 -7.49 1.58
C ILE A 504 2.99 -6.48 1.32
N LEU A 505 3.37 -5.35 0.71
CA LEU A 505 2.48 -4.26 0.31
C LEU A 505 2.22 -4.35 -1.20
N SER A 506 0.97 -4.36 -1.66
CA SER A 506 0.70 -4.52 -3.10
C SER A 506 -0.58 -3.87 -3.61
N LEU A 507 -0.63 -3.65 -4.93
CA LEU A 507 -1.72 -3.08 -5.72
C LEU A 507 -2.02 -1.57 -5.55
N PHE A 508 -1.44 -0.92 -4.53
CA PHE A 508 -1.71 0.49 -4.22
C PHE A 508 -1.40 1.44 -5.39
N TYR A 509 -2.24 2.44 -5.61
CA TYR A 509 -1.89 3.58 -6.47
C TYR A 509 -0.71 4.37 -5.87
N SER A 510 -0.75 4.67 -4.56
CA SER A 510 0.35 5.35 -3.89
C SER A 510 0.57 4.85 -2.46
N ILE A 511 1.85 4.78 -2.05
CA ILE A 511 2.26 4.51 -0.68
C ILE A 511 3.03 5.72 -0.16
N GLN A 512 2.56 6.29 0.94
CA GLN A 512 3.12 7.47 1.60
C GLN A 512 3.54 7.09 3.02
N VAL A 513 4.84 7.16 3.30
CA VAL A 513 5.42 6.94 4.63
C VAL A 513 5.81 8.29 5.20
N GLY A 514 4.97 8.86 6.06
CA GLY A 514 5.16 10.17 6.68
C GLY A 514 6.42 10.26 7.55
N PRO A 515 6.85 11.49 7.91
CA PRO A 515 7.98 11.66 8.84
C PRO A 515 7.68 10.97 10.17
N GLY A 516 8.69 10.29 10.71
CA GLY A 516 8.58 9.50 11.95
C GLY A 516 7.73 8.22 11.86
N SER A 517 7.05 7.98 10.74
CA SER A 517 6.35 6.71 10.48
C SER A 517 7.34 5.61 10.06
N VAL A 518 6.97 4.34 10.31
CA VAL A 518 7.84 3.17 10.08
C VAL A 518 7.12 2.06 9.31
N LEU A 519 7.71 1.62 8.19
CA LEU A 519 7.40 0.32 7.55
C LEU A 519 8.52 -0.66 7.86
N ARG A 520 8.19 -1.88 8.34
CA ARG A 520 9.22 -2.84 8.76
C ARG A 520 8.87 -4.30 8.45
N GLY A 521 9.89 -5.05 8.02
CA GLY A 521 9.92 -6.51 8.17
C GLY A 521 11.36 -7.02 8.00
N PRO A 522 11.95 -7.75 8.96
CA PRO A 522 11.31 -8.42 10.11
C PRO A 522 11.18 -7.53 11.36
N LEU A 523 10.48 -8.05 12.38
CA LEU A 523 10.42 -7.48 13.74
C LEU A 523 11.82 -7.31 14.37
N VAL A 524 11.97 -6.29 15.20
CA VAL A 524 13.24 -5.94 15.90
C VAL A 524 13.37 -6.64 17.25
N ASN A 525 12.36 -6.55 18.11
CA ASN A 525 12.34 -7.21 19.41
C ASN A 525 11.67 -8.58 19.27
N ARG A 526 12.43 -9.58 18.82
CA ARG A 526 11.88 -10.95 18.73
C ARG A 526 11.64 -11.55 20.10
N SER A 527 10.49 -12.19 20.27
CA SER A 527 10.28 -13.18 21.33
C SER A 527 11.16 -14.43 21.09
N SER A 528 11.18 -15.38 22.03
CA SER A 528 11.78 -16.70 21.78
C SER A 528 11.04 -17.52 20.73
N ASP A 529 9.80 -17.15 20.42
CA ASP A 529 8.81 -17.97 19.74
C ASP A 529 8.54 -17.47 18.31
N ASP A 530 9.07 -16.29 17.96
CA ASP A 530 8.90 -15.65 16.64
C ASP A 530 9.72 -16.37 15.56
N VAL A 531 9.06 -16.87 14.52
CA VAL A 531 9.70 -17.64 13.44
C VAL A 531 10.60 -16.77 12.56
N ALA A 532 11.90 -16.76 12.91
CA ALA A 532 12.93 -16.10 12.13
C ALA A 532 12.90 -16.50 10.64
N PRO A 533 13.08 -15.56 9.68
CA PRO A 533 13.14 -15.91 8.27
C PRO A 533 14.43 -16.71 8.02
N LYS A 534 14.30 -17.87 7.37
CA LYS A 534 15.45 -18.66 6.90
C LYS A 534 16.13 -17.94 5.74
N LEU A 535 17.06 -17.07 6.09
CA LEU A 535 17.91 -16.32 5.17
C LEU A 535 19.08 -17.22 4.74
N ASN A 536 19.37 -17.25 3.43
CA ASN A 536 20.46 -18.06 2.87
C ASN A 536 21.82 -17.42 3.17
N CYS A 537 22.28 -17.52 4.42
CA CYS A 537 23.56 -16.96 4.88
C CYS A 537 24.77 -17.87 4.59
N GLU A 538 24.54 -19.17 4.38
CA GLU A 538 25.58 -20.19 4.19
C GLU A 538 25.99 -20.39 2.72
N ALA A 539 25.23 -19.84 1.76
CA ALA A 539 25.41 -20.09 0.33
C ALA A 539 25.66 -18.79 -0.45
N ASP A 540 26.73 -18.76 -1.24
CA ASP A 540 27.09 -17.67 -2.18
C ASP A 540 26.22 -17.71 -3.47
N SER A 541 24.99 -18.21 -3.37
CA SER A 541 24.08 -18.46 -4.50
C SER A 541 22.91 -17.49 -4.46
N CYS A 542 22.87 -16.59 -5.43
CA CYS A 542 21.80 -15.63 -5.66
C CYS A 542 20.39 -16.29 -5.65
N PRO A 543 19.46 -15.88 -4.77
CA PRO A 543 18.06 -16.28 -4.85
C PRO A 543 17.44 -15.78 -6.16
N VAL A 544 16.87 -16.68 -6.95
CA VAL A 544 16.35 -16.36 -8.29
C VAL A 544 15.19 -15.36 -8.23
N GLU A 545 14.43 -15.39 -7.14
CA GLU A 545 13.30 -14.53 -6.83
C GLU A 545 13.69 -13.05 -6.78
N ILE A 546 14.92 -12.72 -6.37
CA ILE A 546 15.41 -11.34 -6.27
C ILE A 546 15.59 -10.72 -7.67
N ILE A 547 15.92 -11.55 -8.67
CA ILE A 547 16.13 -11.14 -10.06
C ILE A 547 14.82 -11.23 -10.86
N HIS A 548 14.11 -12.35 -10.71
CA HIS A 548 12.85 -12.70 -11.36
C HIS A 548 11.77 -12.95 -10.29
N PRO A 549 11.22 -11.88 -9.68
CA PRO A 549 10.18 -11.99 -8.67
C PRO A 549 8.88 -12.55 -9.26
N PRO A 550 8.07 -13.28 -8.47
CA PRO A 550 6.79 -13.82 -8.95
C PRO A 550 5.85 -12.68 -9.39
N GLU A 551 5.32 -12.77 -10.62
CA GLU A 551 4.48 -11.72 -11.19
C GLU A 551 3.23 -11.42 -10.34
N ASP A 552 2.72 -12.43 -9.65
CA ASP A 552 1.45 -12.41 -8.91
C ASP A 552 1.48 -11.57 -7.62
N CYS A 553 2.66 -11.25 -7.09
CA CYS A 553 2.81 -10.54 -5.81
C CYS A 553 2.04 -11.20 -4.65
N ASN A 554 1.91 -12.54 -4.68
CA ASN A 554 1.28 -13.31 -3.62
C ASN A 554 2.27 -13.60 -2.50
N LEU A 555 1.77 -13.61 -1.26
CA LEU A 555 2.56 -14.03 -0.11
C LEU A 555 2.78 -15.54 -0.18
N ASN A 556 4.04 -15.93 -0.20
CA ASN A 556 4.47 -17.32 -0.09
C ASN A 556 5.64 -17.37 0.90
N SER A 557 5.56 -18.24 1.90
CA SER A 557 6.56 -18.43 2.95
C SER A 557 7.91 -18.96 2.43
N SER A 558 7.98 -19.45 1.18
CA SER A 558 9.23 -19.84 0.53
C SER A 558 10.07 -18.67 0.00
N LEU A 559 9.51 -17.46 -0.14
CA LEU A 559 10.23 -16.31 -0.72
C LEU A 559 11.35 -15.82 0.21
N SER A 560 12.43 -15.25 -0.34
CA SER A 560 13.53 -14.67 0.46
C SER A 560 13.25 -13.26 1.00
N PHE A 561 12.13 -12.64 0.64
CA PHE A 561 11.79 -11.27 1.02
C PHE A 561 11.32 -11.15 2.47
N THR A 562 11.76 -10.10 3.17
CA THR A 562 11.21 -9.71 4.48
C THR A 562 10.33 -8.46 4.40
N LEU A 563 10.59 -7.58 3.41
CA LEU A 563 9.68 -6.50 3.01
C LEU A 563 9.61 -6.44 1.48
N GLN A 564 8.43 -6.67 0.89
CA GLN A 564 8.22 -6.51 -0.56
C GLN A 564 7.12 -5.48 -0.85
N VAL A 565 7.37 -4.59 -1.81
CA VAL A 565 6.37 -3.67 -2.37
C VAL A 565 6.18 -4.02 -3.84
N CYS A 566 4.94 -4.28 -4.28
CA CYS A 566 4.68 -4.99 -5.53
C CYS A 566 3.45 -4.47 -6.29
N ARG A 567 3.63 -4.01 -7.54
CA ARG A 567 2.60 -3.32 -8.36
C ARG A 567 2.08 -2.04 -7.68
N VAL A 568 2.90 -0.99 -7.69
CA VAL A 568 2.53 0.34 -7.15
C VAL A 568 2.92 1.43 -8.15
N GLU A 569 2.14 2.49 -8.31
CA GLU A 569 2.57 3.60 -9.16
C GLU A 569 3.63 4.43 -8.41
N ASP A 570 3.25 5.20 -7.39
CA ASP A 570 4.15 6.19 -6.75
C ASP A 570 4.40 5.89 -5.26
N ILE A 571 5.68 5.83 -4.85
CA ILE A 571 6.12 5.51 -3.48
C ILE A 571 6.92 6.68 -2.90
N ASP A 572 6.36 7.39 -1.92
CA ASP A 572 6.98 8.56 -1.30
C ASP A 572 7.36 8.28 0.17
N VAL A 573 8.65 8.31 0.47
CA VAL A 573 9.23 7.99 1.78
C VAL A 573 9.78 9.25 2.44
N TRP A 574 9.10 9.74 3.48
CA TRP A 574 9.54 10.77 4.42
C TRP A 574 9.98 10.18 5.78
N GLY A 575 9.47 9.01 6.15
CA GLY A 575 9.85 8.25 7.33
C GLY A 575 10.85 7.14 7.04
N VAL A 576 10.70 6.01 7.73
CA VAL A 576 11.66 4.91 7.73
C VAL A 576 11.08 3.64 7.11
N VAL A 577 11.82 3.01 6.20
CA VAL A 577 11.53 1.67 5.67
C VAL A 577 12.68 0.74 6.06
N GLN A 578 12.40 -0.34 6.79
CA GLN A 578 13.39 -1.24 7.38
C GLN A 578 13.17 -2.72 7.01
N GLY A 579 14.27 -3.45 6.78
CA GLY A 579 14.21 -4.89 6.58
C GLY A 579 15.52 -5.55 6.15
N THR A 580 15.57 -6.89 6.22
CA THR A 580 16.72 -7.68 5.75
C THR A 580 16.78 -7.79 4.23
N VAL A 581 15.64 -8.06 3.58
CA VAL A 581 15.53 -8.09 2.12
C VAL A 581 14.35 -7.21 1.73
N ILE A 582 14.65 -6.00 1.29
CA ILE A 582 13.70 -4.97 0.85
C ILE A 582 13.63 -5.01 -0.68
N HIS A 583 12.46 -5.29 -1.26
CA HIS A 583 12.28 -5.32 -2.72
C HIS A 583 11.11 -4.46 -3.21
N PHE A 584 11.41 -3.48 -4.06
CA PHE A 584 10.42 -2.66 -4.76
C PHE A 584 10.22 -3.19 -6.20
N ASN A 585 9.32 -4.15 -6.40
CA ASN A 585 9.04 -4.76 -7.70
C ASN A 585 7.89 -4.05 -8.42
N ARG A 586 8.03 -3.81 -9.74
CA ARG A 586 6.98 -3.22 -10.59
C ARG A 586 6.40 -1.92 -9.98
N ALA A 587 7.30 -1.09 -9.46
CA ALA A 587 7.01 0.29 -9.05
C ALA A 587 7.24 1.26 -10.23
N ARG A 588 6.47 2.34 -10.34
CA ARG A 588 6.65 3.36 -11.40
C ARG A 588 7.57 4.51 -10.95
N SER A 589 7.42 4.99 -9.73
CA SER A 589 8.36 5.94 -9.11
C SER A 589 8.65 5.59 -7.65
N VAL A 590 9.85 5.94 -7.19
CA VAL A 590 10.25 5.89 -5.78
C VAL A 590 10.95 7.21 -5.45
N THR A 591 10.41 7.93 -4.46
CA THR A 591 10.94 9.19 -3.93
C THR A 591 11.33 9.00 -2.46
N VAL A 592 12.61 9.21 -2.13
CA VAL A 592 13.07 9.26 -0.73
C VAL A 592 13.36 10.71 -0.37
N HIS A 593 12.47 11.33 0.39
CA HIS A 593 12.55 12.74 0.80
C HIS A 593 13.68 12.98 1.83
N THR A 594 13.93 14.23 2.20
CA THR A 594 15.12 14.62 3.00
C THR A 594 15.19 14.02 4.40
N SER A 595 14.05 13.68 5.01
CA SER A 595 13.97 12.90 6.26
C SER A 595 13.85 11.39 6.02
N GLY A 596 13.57 10.98 4.78
CA GLY A 596 13.30 9.61 4.38
C GLY A 596 14.55 8.73 4.45
N THR A 597 14.38 7.51 4.96
CA THR A 597 15.45 6.52 5.11
C THR A 597 14.95 5.14 4.70
N ILE A 598 15.58 4.50 3.71
CA ILE A 598 15.39 3.07 3.42
C ILE A 598 16.63 2.32 3.92
N SER A 599 16.50 1.51 4.96
CA SER A 599 17.64 0.91 5.67
C SER A 599 17.53 -0.60 5.87
N ALA A 600 18.50 -1.30 5.29
CA ALA A 600 18.85 -2.69 5.59
C ALA A 600 20.13 -2.79 6.44
N THR A 601 20.55 -1.68 7.07
CA THR A 601 21.77 -1.60 7.89
C THR A 601 21.71 -2.53 9.09
N GLY A 602 22.71 -3.42 9.22
CA GLY A 602 22.80 -4.39 10.31
C GLY A 602 21.72 -5.50 10.32
N PHE A 603 20.90 -5.60 9.27
CA PHE A 603 19.84 -6.62 9.15
C PHE A 603 20.26 -7.89 8.39
N GLY A 604 21.51 -7.96 7.94
CA GLY A 604 22.08 -9.12 7.23
C GLY A 604 22.46 -10.28 8.14
N CYS A 605 23.40 -11.11 7.67
CA CYS A 605 23.80 -12.34 8.33
C CYS A 605 24.75 -12.07 9.52
N ARG A 606 24.61 -12.85 10.60
CA ARG A 606 25.54 -12.85 11.75
C ARG A 606 26.70 -13.81 11.48
N SER A 607 26.44 -15.11 11.39
CA SER A 607 27.28 -16.09 10.69
C SER A 607 26.97 -16.09 9.18
N GLY A 608 27.97 -16.36 8.33
CA GLY A 608 27.78 -16.45 6.87
C GLY A 608 29.07 -16.64 6.07
N VAL A 609 28.97 -16.68 4.74
CA VAL A 609 30.07 -17.03 3.80
C VAL A 609 31.39 -16.29 4.09
N GLY A 610 31.33 -14.99 4.43
CA GLY A 610 32.49 -14.15 4.77
C GLY A 610 32.58 -13.82 6.25
N GLN A 611 32.26 -14.76 7.13
CA GLN A 611 32.35 -14.59 8.59
C GLN A 611 33.76 -14.16 9.04
N GLY A 612 33.82 -13.19 9.94
CA GLY A 612 35.05 -12.82 10.65
C GLY A 612 35.45 -13.90 11.68
N LYS A 613 36.73 -14.29 11.70
CA LYS A 613 37.23 -15.35 12.61
C LYS A 613 37.17 -14.87 14.06
N MET A 614 36.51 -15.63 14.93
CA MET A 614 36.45 -15.36 16.37
C MET A 614 37.47 -16.22 17.14
N LEU A 615 38.23 -15.61 18.05
CA LEU A 615 39.19 -16.30 18.92
C LEU A 615 38.67 -16.45 20.35
N ARG A 616 39.19 -17.44 21.09
CA ARG A 616 38.85 -17.69 22.51
C ARG A 616 39.20 -16.53 23.45
N SER A 617 40.04 -15.60 23.02
CA SER A 617 40.39 -14.35 23.71
C SER A 617 39.42 -13.20 23.45
N GLY A 618 38.31 -13.43 22.74
CA GLY A 618 37.29 -12.43 22.40
C GLY A 618 37.63 -11.55 21.19
N VAL A 619 38.85 -11.65 20.66
CA VAL A 619 39.29 -10.93 19.46
C VAL A 619 38.58 -11.49 18.23
N CYS A 620 38.04 -10.59 17.39
CA CYS A 620 37.28 -10.96 16.21
C CYS A 620 37.83 -10.25 14.96
N GLY A 621 37.89 -10.96 13.84
CA GLY A 621 37.97 -10.35 12.52
C GLY A 621 36.67 -9.62 12.17
N GLY A 622 36.73 -8.63 11.30
CA GLY A 622 35.52 -8.06 10.68
C GLY A 622 34.93 -9.03 9.66
N GLY A 623 33.63 -8.96 9.43
CA GLY A 623 32.99 -9.68 8.32
C GLY A 623 33.49 -9.14 6.97
N GLY A 624 33.60 -10.00 5.96
CA GLY A 624 33.86 -9.62 4.57
C GLY A 624 32.63 -9.82 3.70
N HIS A 625 32.44 -8.94 2.72
CA HIS A 625 31.49 -9.01 1.60
C HIS A 625 31.75 -7.75 0.77
N GLY A 626 31.82 -7.83 -0.56
CA GLY A 626 32.28 -6.72 -1.40
C GLY A 626 33.78 -6.46 -1.30
N GLY A 627 34.22 -5.99 -0.14
CA GLY A 627 35.60 -5.86 0.31
C GLY A 627 35.95 -6.86 1.43
N LYS A 628 37.25 -7.07 1.66
CA LYS A 628 37.72 -8.02 2.69
C LYS A 628 37.45 -7.48 4.10
N GLY A 629 37.06 -8.33 5.04
CA GLY A 629 37.05 -7.97 6.45
C GLY A 629 38.45 -7.63 6.97
N GLY A 630 38.53 -6.67 7.88
CA GLY A 630 39.78 -6.33 8.58
C GLY A 630 40.16 -7.41 9.60
N ASN A 631 41.46 -7.60 9.82
CA ASN A 631 41.94 -8.50 10.88
C ASN A 631 41.78 -7.83 12.27
N GLY A 632 41.40 -8.59 13.29
CA GLY A 632 41.56 -8.19 14.69
C GLY A 632 42.96 -8.53 15.20
N PHE A 633 43.55 -7.68 16.03
CA PHE A 633 44.82 -7.96 16.69
C PHE A 633 44.87 -7.38 18.11
N TYR A 634 45.14 -8.24 19.10
CA TYR A 634 45.26 -7.83 20.49
C TYR A 634 46.19 -8.76 21.27
N LYS A 635 47.14 -8.19 22.02
CA LYS A 635 48.11 -8.90 22.89
C LYS A 635 48.92 -10.04 22.24
N GLY A 636 48.98 -10.11 20.91
CA GLY A 636 49.67 -11.15 20.15
C GLY A 636 48.75 -12.09 19.37
N ASP A 637 47.47 -12.16 19.74
CA ASP A 637 46.46 -12.92 19.01
C ASP A 637 46.03 -12.18 17.73
N LEU A 638 46.04 -12.89 16.60
CA LEU A 638 45.60 -12.40 15.29
C LEU A 638 44.33 -13.13 14.84
N ALA A 639 43.22 -12.39 14.78
CA ALA A 639 41.93 -12.85 14.28
C ALA A 639 41.77 -12.44 12.81
N GLU A 640 41.62 -13.40 11.90
CA GLU A 640 41.53 -13.12 10.46
C GLU A 640 40.16 -12.55 10.07
N GLY A 641 40.17 -11.47 9.28
CA GLY A 641 38.97 -10.88 8.71
C GLY A 641 38.41 -11.69 7.53
N GLY A 642 37.09 -11.67 7.39
CA GLY A 642 36.34 -12.49 6.44
C GLY A 642 36.72 -12.28 4.97
N ALA A 643 36.50 -13.33 4.17
CA ALA A 643 36.81 -13.34 2.74
C ALA A 643 35.87 -12.44 1.92
N ILE A 644 36.26 -12.17 0.66
CA ILE A 644 35.40 -11.51 -0.32
C ILE A 644 34.58 -12.59 -1.05
N TYR A 645 33.26 -12.42 -1.09
CA TYR A 645 32.32 -13.28 -1.84
C TYR A 645 31.28 -12.43 -2.60
N GLY A 646 30.38 -13.08 -3.33
CA GLY A 646 29.30 -12.45 -4.09
C GLY A 646 29.74 -11.78 -5.40
N ASN A 647 28.82 -11.63 -6.34
CA ASN A 647 29.09 -11.13 -7.68
C ASN A 647 29.11 -9.59 -7.74
N ALA A 648 30.19 -9.00 -8.25
CA ALA A 648 30.30 -7.55 -8.41
C ALA A 648 29.35 -6.98 -9.49
N ASP A 649 29.07 -7.74 -10.57
CA ASP A 649 28.27 -7.27 -11.72
C ASP A 649 26.79 -7.68 -11.65
N LEU A 650 26.39 -8.47 -10.65
CA LEU A 650 24.99 -8.76 -10.31
C LEU A 650 24.90 -9.18 -8.83
N PRO A 651 25.08 -8.26 -7.88
CA PRO A 651 25.05 -8.57 -6.45
C PRO A 651 23.62 -8.82 -5.97
N CYS A 652 23.44 -9.87 -5.17
CA CYS A 652 22.18 -10.30 -4.58
C CYS A 652 22.39 -11.07 -3.26
N GLU A 653 23.59 -10.99 -2.69
CA GLU A 653 24.01 -11.68 -1.48
C GLU A 653 23.87 -10.77 -0.25
N LEU A 654 23.56 -11.36 0.91
CA LEU A 654 23.54 -10.66 2.20
C LEU A 654 24.98 -10.40 2.66
N GLY A 655 25.23 -9.32 3.39
CA GLY A 655 26.49 -9.09 4.09
C GLY A 655 26.64 -10.02 5.31
N SER A 656 27.86 -10.50 5.55
CA SER A 656 28.22 -11.38 6.67
C SER A 656 28.77 -10.61 7.88
N GLY A 657 28.58 -11.18 9.06
CA GLY A 657 28.98 -10.63 10.35
C GLY A 657 30.38 -11.02 10.84
N SER A 658 30.68 -10.63 12.09
CA SER A 658 32.04 -10.69 12.66
C SER A 658 32.34 -11.91 13.55
N GLY A 659 31.44 -12.89 13.65
CA GLY A 659 31.55 -13.95 14.65
C GLY A 659 30.42 -14.98 14.57
N ASN A 660 30.33 -15.85 15.57
CA ASN A 660 29.43 -17.00 15.55
C ASN A 660 28.03 -16.69 16.10
N ASP A 661 26.99 -17.31 15.55
CA ASP A 661 25.60 -17.12 15.96
C ASP A 661 25.33 -17.54 17.42
N SER A 662 26.15 -18.46 17.95
CA SER A 662 26.04 -18.95 19.34
C SER A 662 26.48 -17.95 20.41
N THR A 663 26.77 -16.70 20.06
CA THR A 663 27.22 -15.66 21.02
C THR A 663 26.63 -14.30 20.69
N GLU A 664 26.09 -13.62 21.71
CA GLU A 664 25.57 -12.25 21.62
C GLU A 664 26.63 -11.22 21.19
N LEU A 665 27.91 -11.55 21.40
CA LEU A 665 29.10 -10.80 20.98
C LEU A 665 29.38 -10.97 19.47
N SER A 666 28.36 -10.75 18.63
CA SER A 666 28.42 -10.82 17.17
C SER A 666 27.71 -9.61 16.53
N THR A 667 28.36 -8.94 15.58
CA THR A 667 27.70 -7.96 14.70
C THR A 667 27.18 -8.66 13.44
N ALA A 668 26.01 -8.26 12.94
CA ALA A 668 25.47 -8.70 11.66
C ALA A 668 25.97 -7.82 10.50
N GLY A 669 26.00 -8.35 9.29
CA GLY A 669 26.24 -7.55 8.08
C GLY A 669 25.03 -6.70 7.66
N GLY A 670 25.15 -5.99 6.54
CA GLY A 670 24.02 -5.31 5.88
C GLY A 670 23.15 -6.28 5.09
N GLY A 671 21.86 -5.97 4.94
CA GLY A 671 20.91 -6.75 4.15
C GLY A 671 20.98 -6.50 2.64
N ILE A 672 19.88 -6.76 1.94
CA ILE A 672 19.70 -6.53 0.50
C ILE A 672 18.61 -5.49 0.28
N ILE A 673 18.88 -4.48 -0.55
CA ILE A 673 17.89 -3.53 -1.07
C ILE A 673 17.85 -3.66 -2.59
N VAL A 674 16.69 -4.04 -3.15
CA VAL A 674 16.50 -4.14 -4.61
C VAL A 674 15.37 -3.21 -5.06
N MET A 675 15.60 -2.48 -6.15
CA MET A 675 14.60 -1.62 -6.78
C MET A 675 14.43 -2.01 -8.26
N GLY A 676 13.22 -2.35 -8.65
CA GLY A 676 12.89 -2.99 -9.92
C GLY A 676 13.30 -4.47 -9.98
N SER A 677 13.22 -5.04 -11.18
CA SER A 677 13.65 -6.40 -11.53
C SER A 677 14.18 -6.42 -12.97
N TRP A 678 14.65 -7.58 -13.47
CA TRP A 678 15.10 -7.69 -14.86
C TRP A 678 13.94 -7.40 -15.83
N ASP A 679 12.76 -7.94 -15.52
CA ASP A 679 11.54 -7.82 -16.33
C ASP A 679 10.81 -6.48 -16.11
N TYR A 680 10.87 -5.94 -14.88
CA TYR A 680 10.19 -4.69 -14.49
C TYR A 680 11.15 -3.69 -13.84
N SER A 681 12.04 -3.08 -14.63
CA SER A 681 12.94 -2.02 -14.18
C SER A 681 12.22 -0.70 -13.86
N LEU A 682 12.54 -0.09 -12.72
CA LEU A 682 11.95 1.13 -12.15
C LEU A 682 12.13 2.35 -13.08
N PRO A 683 11.03 2.98 -13.56
CA PRO A 683 11.10 4.14 -14.44
C PRO A 683 11.72 5.41 -13.87
N SER A 684 11.66 5.64 -12.54
CA SER A 684 12.24 6.82 -11.90
C SER A 684 12.60 6.59 -10.43
N LEU A 685 13.84 6.89 -10.05
CA LEU A 685 14.32 6.87 -8.66
C LEU A 685 14.86 8.25 -8.25
N ALA A 686 14.26 8.88 -7.26
CA ALA A 686 14.66 10.19 -6.75
C ALA A 686 15.04 10.11 -5.25
N LEU A 687 16.27 10.47 -4.92
CA LEU A 687 16.83 10.42 -3.56
C LEU A 687 17.22 11.83 -3.09
N TYR A 688 16.67 12.22 -1.95
CA TYR A 688 16.97 13.44 -1.19
C TYR A 688 17.49 13.12 0.22
N GLY A 689 16.96 12.05 0.84
CA GLY A 689 17.44 11.42 2.07
C GLY A 689 18.41 10.27 1.80
N SER A 690 18.35 9.18 2.58
CA SER A 690 19.31 8.07 2.49
C SER A 690 18.71 6.69 2.12
N VAL A 691 19.54 5.88 1.47
CA VAL A 691 19.32 4.46 1.19
C VAL A 691 20.57 3.69 1.61
N GLU A 692 20.43 2.80 2.59
CA GLU A 692 21.56 2.28 3.37
C GLU A 692 21.48 0.77 3.59
N SER A 693 22.54 0.04 3.25
CA SER A 693 22.77 -1.34 3.67
C SER A 693 24.15 -1.47 4.33
N ASN A 694 24.36 -0.72 5.41
CA ASN A 694 25.64 -0.68 6.11
C ASN A 694 25.81 -1.89 7.05
N GLY A 695 27.06 -2.23 7.37
CA GLY A 695 27.37 -3.29 8.31
C GLY A 695 27.10 -2.91 9.77
N GLY A 696 26.65 -3.88 10.57
CA GLY A 696 26.44 -3.71 12.01
C GLY A 696 27.72 -3.29 12.72
N SER A 697 27.61 -2.30 13.60
CA SER A 697 28.72 -1.66 14.29
C SER A 697 28.61 -1.84 15.80
N TYR A 698 29.73 -2.09 16.48
CA TYR A 698 29.75 -2.29 17.93
C TYR A 698 30.20 -1.04 18.69
N ALA A 699 29.37 -0.54 19.60
CA ALA A 699 29.57 0.75 20.26
C ALA A 699 30.21 0.70 21.65
N SER A 700 30.35 -0.48 22.28
CA SER A 700 30.86 -0.58 23.64
C SER A 700 32.38 -0.40 23.73
N GLY A 701 32.84 0.23 24.81
CA GLY A 701 34.25 0.59 25.05
C GLY A 701 35.14 -0.54 25.58
N SER A 702 34.65 -1.78 25.64
CA SER A 702 35.44 -2.95 26.01
C SER A 702 36.58 -3.22 25.02
N VAL A 703 37.73 -3.68 25.55
CA VAL A 703 38.93 -3.97 24.75
C VAL A 703 39.00 -5.47 24.47
N GLY A 704 38.87 -5.87 23.21
CA GLY A 704 38.66 -7.25 22.79
C GLY A 704 37.17 -7.65 22.83
N GLY A 705 36.46 -7.42 21.73
CA GLY A 705 35.07 -7.83 21.52
C GLY A 705 34.78 -8.08 20.03
N PRO A 706 33.52 -8.02 19.56
CA PRO A 706 33.19 -8.22 18.15
C PRO A 706 33.90 -7.25 17.21
N GLY A 707 34.08 -7.71 15.96
CA GLY A 707 34.45 -6.87 14.83
C GLY A 707 33.23 -6.15 14.25
N GLY A 708 33.42 -5.45 13.14
CA GLY A 708 32.33 -4.88 12.36
C GLY A 708 31.76 -5.90 11.37
N GLY A 709 30.44 -5.88 11.16
CA GLY A 709 29.80 -6.61 10.07
C GLY A 709 30.12 -5.97 8.72
N SER A 710 30.08 -6.74 7.64
CA SER A 710 30.28 -6.20 6.29
C SER A 710 29.07 -5.42 5.78
N GLY A 711 29.28 -4.47 4.86
CA GLY A 711 28.19 -3.83 4.12
C GLY A 711 27.44 -4.84 3.24
N GLY A 712 26.15 -4.64 3.06
CA GLY A 712 25.29 -5.53 2.28
C GLY A 712 25.24 -5.20 0.79
N THR A 713 24.10 -5.45 0.18
CA THR A 713 23.87 -5.31 -1.26
C THR A 713 22.81 -4.25 -1.57
N ILE A 714 23.06 -3.42 -2.59
CA ILE A 714 22.06 -2.55 -3.21
C ILE A 714 22.04 -2.78 -4.74
N LEU A 715 20.91 -3.24 -5.27
CA LEU A 715 20.73 -3.59 -6.69
C LEU A 715 19.62 -2.75 -7.32
N LEU A 716 19.96 -1.90 -8.29
CA LEU A 716 19.04 -0.90 -8.84
C LEU A 716 18.80 -1.13 -10.35
N PHE A 717 17.67 -1.74 -10.68
CA PHE A 717 17.17 -1.86 -12.07
C PHE A 717 16.39 -0.59 -12.43
N VAL A 718 17.04 0.39 -13.07
CA VAL A 718 16.49 1.76 -13.24
C VAL A 718 16.57 2.28 -14.68
N HIS A 719 15.60 3.12 -15.06
CA HIS A 719 15.69 3.98 -16.26
C HIS A 719 16.35 5.32 -15.95
N THR A 720 15.95 5.98 -14.86
CA THR A 720 16.50 7.27 -14.43
C THR A 720 16.78 7.32 -12.93
N LEU A 721 17.74 8.16 -12.55
CA LEU A 721 18.24 8.32 -11.19
C LEU A 721 18.53 9.80 -10.88
N SER A 722 18.09 10.30 -9.73
CA SER A 722 18.43 11.63 -9.23
C SER A 722 18.85 11.57 -7.77
N LEU A 723 20.13 11.83 -7.47
CA LEU A 723 20.65 11.99 -6.11
C LEU A 723 20.89 13.48 -5.84
N ALA A 724 20.11 14.09 -4.94
CA ALA A 724 20.28 15.47 -4.51
C ALA A 724 21.54 15.66 -3.63
N GLU A 725 21.93 16.91 -3.39
CA GLU A 725 23.21 17.27 -2.72
C GLU A 725 23.33 16.72 -1.28
N SER A 726 22.20 16.54 -0.58
CA SER A 726 22.13 15.93 0.75
C SER A 726 22.03 14.40 0.76
N SER A 727 21.79 13.77 -0.39
CA SER A 727 21.41 12.35 -0.45
C SER A 727 22.59 11.41 -0.29
N VAL A 728 22.33 10.24 0.30
CA VAL A 728 23.35 9.22 0.61
C VAL A 728 22.88 7.84 0.14
N LEU A 729 23.71 7.18 -0.66
CA LEU A 729 23.53 5.79 -1.07
C LEU A 729 24.72 4.96 -0.54
N SER A 730 24.50 4.13 0.49
CA SER A 730 25.60 3.59 1.29
C SER A 730 25.54 2.07 1.49
N SER A 731 26.66 1.40 1.27
CA SER A 731 26.93 0.03 1.72
C SER A 731 28.34 -0.04 2.30
N VAL A 732 28.50 0.57 3.48
CA VAL A 732 29.77 0.75 4.20
C VAL A 732 29.92 -0.34 5.27
N GLY A 733 31.13 -0.82 5.48
CA GLY A 733 31.43 -1.80 6.53
C GLY A 733 31.29 -1.22 7.94
N GLY A 734 30.84 -2.04 8.89
CA GLY A 734 30.62 -1.63 10.28
C GLY A 734 31.91 -1.42 11.07
N PHE A 735 31.80 -0.67 12.17
CA PHE A 735 32.90 -0.41 13.10
C PHE A 735 33.09 -1.57 14.08
N GLY A 736 34.34 -2.02 14.22
CA GLY A 736 34.73 -3.03 15.22
C GLY A 736 35.11 -2.44 16.57
N SER A 737 35.07 -3.27 17.61
CA SER A 737 35.58 -2.92 18.95
C SER A 737 37.10 -2.65 18.96
N THR A 738 37.61 -2.08 20.06
CA THR A 738 39.04 -1.76 20.17
C THR A 738 39.89 -3.03 20.14
N GLY A 739 40.71 -3.16 19.08
CA GLY A 739 41.53 -4.35 18.80
C GLY A 739 40.90 -5.35 17.82
N SER A 740 39.64 -5.19 17.42
CA SER A 740 38.94 -6.12 16.50
C SER A 740 38.72 -5.50 15.12
N GLY A 741 38.62 -6.33 14.09
CA GLY A 741 38.61 -5.89 12.70
C GLY A 741 37.37 -5.10 12.30
N GLY A 742 37.54 -4.09 11.43
CA GLY A 742 36.42 -3.40 10.77
C GLY A 742 35.83 -4.24 9.63
N GLY A 743 34.54 -4.11 9.37
CA GLY A 743 33.88 -4.89 8.31
C GLY A 743 34.26 -4.44 6.89
N GLY A 744 34.18 -5.33 5.91
CA GLY A 744 34.33 -4.97 4.48
C GLY A 744 33.19 -4.06 3.99
N GLY A 745 33.48 -3.14 3.06
CA GLY A 745 32.44 -2.38 2.37
C GLY A 745 31.72 -3.25 1.32
N GLY A 746 30.40 -3.13 1.19
CA GLY A 746 29.58 -4.06 0.40
C GLY A 746 29.49 -3.74 -1.10
N ARG A 747 28.34 -4.06 -1.70
CA ARG A 747 28.15 -3.98 -3.17
C ARG A 747 26.98 -3.06 -3.56
N ILE A 748 27.19 -2.22 -4.57
CA ILE A 748 26.16 -1.36 -5.18
C ILE A 748 26.22 -1.53 -6.71
N HIS A 749 25.11 -1.92 -7.35
CA HIS A 749 25.05 -2.13 -8.81
C HIS A 749 23.91 -1.35 -9.47
N PHE A 750 24.22 -0.65 -10.56
CA PHE A 750 23.25 0.06 -11.40
C PHE A 750 22.96 -0.70 -12.70
N HIS A 751 21.82 -1.40 -12.74
CA HIS A 751 21.36 -2.14 -13.92
C HIS A 751 20.48 -1.27 -14.82
N TRP A 752 21.11 -0.49 -15.69
CA TRP A 752 20.39 0.45 -16.57
C TRP A 752 19.49 -0.24 -17.62
N SER A 753 18.28 0.27 -17.78
CA SER A 753 17.32 -0.16 -18.80
C SER A 753 16.77 1.04 -19.59
N ASN A 754 16.32 0.79 -20.83
CA ASN A 754 15.70 1.78 -21.72
C ASN A 754 16.50 3.09 -21.96
N ILE A 755 17.84 3.05 -21.88
CA ILE A 755 18.74 4.19 -22.12
C ILE A 755 18.42 4.87 -23.47
N PRO A 756 18.04 6.17 -23.49
CA PRO A 756 17.63 6.86 -24.71
C PRO A 756 18.83 7.15 -25.62
N THR A 757 18.88 6.48 -26.77
CA THR A 757 19.96 6.63 -27.77
C THR A 757 19.54 7.54 -28.93
N GLY A 758 19.78 8.84 -28.78
CA GLY A 758 19.38 9.88 -29.76
C GLY A 758 20.42 10.97 -29.98
N ASP A 759 20.13 11.89 -30.90
CA ASP A 759 21.01 13.03 -31.24
C ASP A 759 21.01 14.14 -30.15
N GLU A 760 20.24 13.94 -29.07
CA GLU A 760 20.01 14.85 -27.95
C GLU A 760 20.32 14.15 -26.62
N TYR A 761 21.12 14.80 -25.77
CA TYR A 761 21.58 14.27 -24.50
C TYR A 761 20.48 14.44 -23.45
N VAL A 762 19.89 13.33 -23.04
CA VAL A 762 19.00 13.26 -21.88
C VAL A 762 19.80 12.59 -20.75
N PRO A 763 20.12 13.29 -19.65
CA PRO A 763 20.84 12.66 -18.55
C PRO A 763 19.96 11.61 -17.88
N VAL A 764 20.33 10.34 -17.98
CA VAL A 764 19.67 9.25 -17.26
C VAL A 764 19.98 9.29 -15.76
N ALA A 765 21.14 9.84 -15.37
CA ALA A 765 21.51 10.01 -13.98
C ALA A 765 21.99 11.42 -13.68
N ALA A 766 21.46 12.01 -12.61
CA ALA A 766 21.91 13.25 -12.00
C ALA A 766 22.40 12.95 -10.58
N VAL A 767 23.71 12.75 -10.41
CA VAL A 767 24.31 12.47 -9.09
C VAL A 767 25.00 13.71 -8.56
N LYS A 768 24.43 14.29 -7.51
CA LYS A 768 25.04 15.35 -6.69
C LYS A 768 25.36 14.91 -5.26
N GLY A 769 24.67 13.90 -4.74
CA GLY A 769 24.89 13.32 -3.41
C GLY A 769 26.05 12.32 -3.35
N SER A 770 26.16 11.64 -2.21
CA SER A 770 27.25 10.69 -1.92
C SER A 770 26.88 9.24 -2.24
N ILE A 771 27.82 8.49 -2.82
CA ILE A 771 27.74 7.03 -2.96
C ILE A 771 28.93 6.43 -2.21
N LEU A 772 28.67 5.57 -1.23
CA LEU A 772 29.66 5.12 -0.25
C LEU A 772 29.74 3.58 -0.18
N THR A 773 30.94 3.03 -0.37
CA THR A 773 31.24 1.59 -0.22
C THR A 773 32.57 1.35 0.51
N SER A 774 32.95 2.24 1.44
CA SER A 774 34.20 2.09 2.19
C SER A 774 34.17 0.92 3.17
N GLY A 775 35.35 0.37 3.47
CA GLY A 775 35.51 -0.53 4.62
C GLY A 775 35.27 0.21 5.94
N GLY A 776 34.80 -0.54 6.94
CA GLY A 776 34.59 -0.06 8.30
C GLY A 776 35.91 0.15 9.04
N VAL A 777 35.93 1.14 9.93
CA VAL A 777 37.15 1.53 10.67
C VAL A 777 37.30 0.70 11.94
N SER A 778 38.53 0.27 12.24
CA SER A 778 38.91 -0.31 13.53
C SER A 778 39.59 0.73 14.45
N LYS A 779 39.53 0.51 15.77
CA LYS A 779 40.24 1.31 16.77
C LYS A 779 41.34 0.48 17.44
N GLY A 780 42.47 1.10 17.77
CA GLY A 780 43.61 0.41 18.39
C GLY A 780 44.50 -0.25 17.35
N LEU A 781 44.84 -1.53 17.55
CA LEU A 781 45.75 -2.31 16.68
C LEU A 781 45.01 -3.18 15.63
N GLY A 782 43.68 -3.17 15.62
CA GLY A 782 42.90 -3.87 14.59
C GLY A 782 42.97 -3.14 13.25
N TYR A 783 42.77 -3.89 12.16
CA TYR A 783 42.79 -3.36 10.80
C TYR A 783 41.38 -2.95 10.37
N SER A 784 41.27 -1.85 9.64
CA SER A 784 40.05 -1.47 8.92
C SER A 784 39.74 -2.47 7.80
N GLY A 785 38.47 -2.57 7.42
CA GLY A 785 38.06 -3.38 6.28
C GLY A 785 38.51 -2.81 4.93
N GLY A 786 38.51 -3.65 3.90
CA GLY A 786 38.70 -3.24 2.52
C GLY A 786 37.45 -2.57 1.94
N ASN A 787 37.65 -1.70 0.94
CA ASN A 787 36.57 -1.08 0.20
C ASN A 787 35.80 -2.10 -0.65
N GLY A 788 34.50 -1.88 -0.78
CA GLY A 788 33.58 -2.60 -1.65
C GLY A 788 33.46 -2.02 -3.05
N THR A 789 32.50 -2.51 -3.81
CA THR A 789 32.38 -2.30 -5.27
C THR A 789 31.14 -1.52 -5.66
N VAL A 790 31.32 -0.44 -6.42
CA VAL A 790 30.25 0.24 -7.18
C VAL A 790 30.38 -0.13 -8.66
N THR A 791 29.39 -0.82 -9.22
CA THR A 791 29.39 -1.31 -10.60
C THR A 791 28.13 -0.88 -11.35
N GLY A 792 28.06 -1.18 -12.65
CA GLY A 792 26.87 -0.93 -13.44
C GLY A 792 26.95 -1.56 -14.81
N LYS A 793 25.78 -1.88 -15.37
CA LYS A 793 25.62 -2.55 -16.66
C LYS A 793 26.36 -1.82 -17.79
N ALA A 794 27.11 -2.57 -18.59
CA ALA A 794 27.92 -2.04 -19.69
C ALA A 794 27.09 -1.16 -20.66
N CYS A 795 27.56 0.06 -20.88
CA CYS A 795 26.82 1.07 -21.64
C CYS A 795 26.75 0.75 -23.16
N PRO A 796 25.68 1.20 -23.86
CA PRO A 796 25.59 1.12 -25.32
C PRO A 796 26.78 1.81 -26.02
N LYS A 797 27.23 1.24 -27.16
CA LYS A 797 28.35 1.77 -27.95
C LYS A 797 28.19 3.27 -28.24
N GLY A 798 29.10 4.08 -27.68
CA GLY A 798 29.08 5.56 -27.76
C GLY A 798 28.91 6.26 -26.41
N LEU A 799 28.51 5.54 -25.36
CA LEU A 799 28.38 6.04 -23.98
C LEU A 799 29.40 5.35 -23.06
N TYR A 800 29.85 6.04 -21.99
CA TYR A 800 30.89 5.51 -21.09
C TYR A 800 30.71 5.85 -19.60
N GLY A 801 31.36 5.06 -18.74
CA GLY A 801 31.30 5.16 -17.26
C GLY A 801 29.99 4.64 -16.66
N THR A 802 29.95 4.48 -15.33
CA THR A 802 28.83 3.86 -14.57
C THR A 802 27.46 4.51 -14.79
N PHE A 803 27.43 5.74 -15.30
CA PHE A 803 26.22 6.54 -15.57
C PHE A 803 26.00 6.83 -17.07
N CYS A 804 26.67 6.08 -17.96
CA CYS A 804 26.54 6.14 -19.42
C CYS A 804 26.54 7.56 -20.01
N LYS A 805 27.60 8.31 -19.75
CA LYS A 805 27.79 9.68 -20.26
C LYS A 805 28.08 9.68 -21.76
N ASP A 806 27.55 10.68 -22.46
CA ASP A 806 27.75 10.93 -23.90
C ASP A 806 29.17 11.47 -24.15
N VAL A 807 29.91 10.86 -25.07
CA VAL A 807 31.21 11.40 -25.52
C VAL A 807 30.94 12.67 -26.32
N ASN A 808 31.64 13.77 -25.98
CA ASN A 808 31.44 15.10 -26.58
C ASN A 808 31.12 15.06 -28.08
N ARG A 809 29.86 15.33 -28.43
CA ARG A 809 29.29 15.03 -29.75
C ARG A 809 30.16 15.56 -30.89
N ALA A 810 30.45 14.67 -31.85
CA ALA A 810 30.85 15.09 -33.18
C ALA A 810 29.85 16.14 -33.71
N LYS A 811 30.35 17.25 -34.27
CA LYS A 811 29.52 18.39 -34.71
C LYS A 811 28.36 17.90 -35.59
N GLY A 812 27.13 18.14 -35.14
CA GLY A 812 25.92 17.61 -35.76
C GLY A 812 25.91 17.83 -37.27
N ARG A 813 26.01 16.73 -38.03
CA ARG A 813 26.24 16.74 -39.47
C ARG A 813 25.15 17.55 -40.18
N PHE A 814 25.56 18.50 -41.02
CA PHE A 814 24.61 19.32 -41.76
C PHE A 814 23.74 18.44 -42.68
N PHE A 815 22.44 18.76 -42.74
CA PHE A 815 21.51 18.13 -43.64
C PHE A 815 20.55 19.18 -44.19
N PHE A 816 20.60 19.41 -45.51
CA PHE A 816 19.74 20.35 -46.19
C PHE A 816 18.27 19.91 -46.13
N GLN A 817 17.38 20.76 -45.59
CA GLN A 817 15.96 20.44 -45.43
C GLN A 817 15.16 20.93 -46.65
N ALA A 818 14.51 20.01 -47.36
CA ALA A 818 13.89 20.29 -48.66
C ALA A 818 12.79 21.37 -48.68
N PHE A 819 12.24 21.76 -47.53
CA PHE A 819 11.23 22.82 -47.43
C PHE A 819 11.83 24.23 -47.30
N TRP A 820 13.14 24.37 -46.98
CA TRP A 820 13.79 25.69 -46.86
C TRP A 820 13.70 26.52 -48.15
N VAL A 821 13.75 25.86 -49.31
CA VAL A 821 13.56 26.48 -50.65
C VAL A 821 12.20 27.18 -50.81
N LYS A 822 11.23 26.90 -49.94
CA LYS A 822 9.90 27.51 -49.95
C LYS A 822 9.71 28.60 -48.87
N LEU A 823 10.78 29.00 -48.18
CA LEU A 823 10.74 30.05 -47.17
C LEU A 823 11.40 31.32 -47.72
N GLU A 824 10.80 32.47 -47.41
CA GLU A 824 11.34 33.79 -47.74
C GLU A 824 12.70 34.01 -47.04
N GLY A 825 13.61 34.73 -47.69
CA GLY A 825 14.98 34.94 -47.22
C GLY A 825 15.94 33.77 -47.44
N PHE A 826 15.49 32.63 -47.97
CA PHE A 826 16.36 31.46 -48.22
C PHE A 826 17.45 31.76 -49.27
N HIS A 827 17.07 32.23 -50.46
CA HIS A 827 18.02 32.51 -51.54
C HIS A 827 18.99 33.64 -51.18
N ASP A 828 18.52 34.66 -50.47
CA ASP A 828 19.33 35.78 -49.99
C ASP A 828 20.37 35.32 -48.97
N THR A 829 19.97 34.46 -48.03
CA THR A 829 20.88 33.82 -47.06
C THR A 829 21.95 32.98 -47.76
N VAL A 830 21.59 32.25 -48.83
CA VAL A 830 22.55 31.49 -49.64
C VAL A 830 23.49 32.44 -50.37
N ALA A 831 22.99 33.47 -51.06
CA ALA A 831 23.80 34.41 -51.82
C ALA A 831 24.83 35.14 -50.94
N LEU A 832 24.40 35.68 -49.80
CA LEU A 832 25.26 36.37 -48.83
C LEU A 832 26.36 35.43 -48.27
N ALA A 833 26.00 34.19 -47.92
CA ALA A 833 26.96 33.21 -47.41
C ALA A 833 27.92 32.68 -48.50
N TRP A 834 27.48 32.65 -49.76
CA TRP A 834 28.31 32.26 -50.91
C TRP A 834 29.33 33.35 -51.25
N SER A 835 28.92 34.62 -51.18
CA SER A 835 29.80 35.77 -51.39
C SER A 835 30.79 36.05 -50.24
N SER A 836 30.52 35.54 -49.03
CA SER A 836 31.38 35.79 -47.86
C SER A 836 32.73 35.04 -47.89
N VAL A 837 32.98 34.22 -48.91
CA VAL A 837 34.21 33.43 -49.06
C VAL A 837 34.90 33.82 -50.37
N ALA A 838 36.07 34.46 -50.25
CA ALA A 838 36.89 34.86 -51.38
C ALA A 838 37.43 33.65 -52.18
N PRO A 839 37.62 33.76 -53.50
CA PRO A 839 38.25 32.70 -54.31
C PRO A 839 39.69 32.40 -53.88
N GLY A 840 40.06 31.11 -53.87
CA GLY A 840 41.43 30.64 -53.67
C GLY A 840 42.03 29.95 -54.90
N PRO A 841 43.34 29.69 -54.92
CA PRO A 841 44.05 29.15 -56.10
C PRO A 841 43.64 27.71 -56.49
N CYS A 842 42.96 26.98 -55.58
CA CYS A 842 42.33 25.70 -55.86
C CYS A 842 40.78 25.85 -55.85
N PRO A 843 40.11 25.64 -57.00
CA PRO A 843 38.64 25.67 -57.11
C PRO A 843 37.93 24.69 -56.18
N PHE A 844 38.40 23.44 -56.05
CA PHE A 844 37.78 22.44 -55.17
C PHE A 844 37.76 22.88 -53.69
N VAL A 845 38.86 23.44 -53.20
CA VAL A 845 38.96 23.98 -51.83
C VAL A 845 38.07 25.22 -51.67
N THR A 846 37.98 26.07 -52.70
CA THR A 846 37.11 27.25 -52.72
C THR A 846 35.63 26.86 -52.62
N LEU A 847 35.18 25.92 -53.47
CA LEU A 847 33.82 25.39 -53.50
C LEU A 847 33.45 24.72 -52.18
N SER A 848 34.35 23.91 -51.61
CA SER A 848 34.17 23.29 -50.29
C SER A 848 33.99 24.33 -49.17
N ARG A 849 34.81 25.39 -49.15
CA ARG A 849 34.68 26.49 -48.18
C ARG A 849 33.36 27.27 -48.33
N LYS A 850 32.93 27.54 -49.56
CA LYS A 850 31.63 28.18 -49.86
C LYS A 850 30.43 27.34 -49.42
N LEU A 851 30.45 26.03 -49.68
CA LEU A 851 29.44 25.09 -49.18
C LEU A 851 29.41 25.05 -47.64
N GLN A 852 30.57 25.02 -46.97
CA GLN A 852 30.64 25.03 -45.50
C GLN A 852 30.13 26.35 -44.88
N ALA A 853 30.44 27.51 -45.47
CA ALA A 853 29.91 28.80 -45.01
C ALA A 853 28.38 28.83 -45.14
N THR A 854 27.87 28.40 -46.30
CA THR A 854 26.43 28.30 -46.60
C THR A 854 25.70 27.36 -45.64
N ALA A 855 26.29 26.20 -45.31
CA ALA A 855 25.73 25.26 -44.34
C ALA A 855 25.56 25.88 -42.94
N ARG A 856 26.58 26.61 -42.45
CA ARG A 856 26.54 27.30 -41.15
C ARG A 856 25.53 28.45 -41.15
N ALA A 857 25.46 29.23 -42.23
CA ALA A 857 24.51 30.31 -42.39
C ALA A 857 23.06 29.80 -42.39
N LEU A 858 22.76 28.75 -43.15
CA LEU A 858 21.44 28.11 -43.18
C LEU A 858 21.06 27.48 -41.83
N GLN A 859 22.02 26.91 -41.07
CA GLN A 859 21.78 26.46 -39.70
C GLN A 859 21.39 27.62 -38.77
N SER A 860 22.11 28.75 -38.81
CA SER A 860 21.78 29.92 -37.99
C SER A 860 20.46 30.58 -38.37
N TRP A 861 20.18 30.74 -39.68
CA TRP A 861 18.92 31.27 -40.20
C TRP A 861 17.74 30.37 -39.84
N SER A 862 17.82 29.06 -40.10
CA SER A 862 16.72 28.14 -39.80
C SER A 862 16.41 28.04 -38.29
N ALA A 863 17.43 28.13 -37.42
CA ALA A 863 17.22 28.22 -35.97
C ALA A 863 16.45 29.47 -35.53
N LYS A 864 16.68 30.62 -36.18
CA LYS A 864 15.99 31.90 -35.90
C LYS A 864 14.59 31.98 -36.51
N THR A 865 14.46 31.59 -37.78
CA THR A 865 13.24 31.79 -38.60
C THR A 865 12.22 30.65 -38.44
N VAL A 866 12.67 29.44 -38.11
CA VAL A 866 11.81 28.24 -38.01
C VAL A 866 11.76 27.69 -36.58
N GLY A 867 12.91 27.61 -35.89
CA GLY A 867 12.99 27.07 -34.53
C GLY A 867 12.69 25.57 -34.42
N CYS A 868 12.34 25.09 -33.23
CA CYS A 868 12.04 23.67 -33.01
C CYS A 868 10.65 23.29 -33.52
N LEU A 869 10.61 22.68 -34.72
CA LEU A 869 9.39 22.20 -35.38
C LEU A 869 8.52 21.26 -34.52
N LYS A 870 9.15 20.38 -33.73
CA LYS A 870 8.42 19.42 -32.88
C LYS A 870 7.69 20.15 -31.75
N LEU A 871 8.42 20.97 -30.99
CA LEU A 871 7.86 21.73 -29.87
C LEU A 871 6.76 22.70 -30.32
N GLN A 872 6.95 23.42 -31.43
CA GLN A 872 5.90 24.29 -31.99
C GLN A 872 4.66 23.51 -32.42
N LEU A 873 4.80 22.29 -32.94
CA LEU A 873 3.66 21.46 -33.37
C LEU A 873 2.90 20.88 -32.17
N GLU A 874 3.60 20.51 -31.11
CA GLU A 874 2.99 20.00 -29.87
C GLU A 874 2.28 21.11 -29.10
N MET A 875 2.94 22.26 -28.85
CA MET A 875 2.31 23.44 -28.25
C MET A 875 1.07 23.93 -29.03
N ALA A 876 1.13 23.92 -30.36
CA ALA A 876 0.00 24.35 -31.17
C ALA A 876 -1.17 23.36 -31.13
N ARG A 877 -0.90 22.05 -31.02
CA ARG A 877 -1.96 21.03 -30.84
C ARG A 877 -2.64 21.17 -29.48
N GLU A 878 -1.86 21.40 -28.42
CA GLU A 878 -2.39 21.61 -27.08
C GLU A 878 -3.33 22.82 -27.03
N LEU A 879 -2.86 23.96 -27.54
CA LEU A 879 -3.67 25.18 -27.69
C LEU A 879 -4.94 24.92 -28.53
N LEU A 880 -4.88 24.10 -29.58
CA LEU A 880 -6.06 23.77 -30.38
C LEU A 880 -7.07 22.93 -29.59
N HIS A 881 -6.59 21.91 -28.87
CA HIS A 881 -7.44 21.04 -28.06
C HIS A 881 -8.19 21.83 -26.98
N MET A 882 -7.50 22.75 -26.29
CA MET A 882 -8.12 23.64 -25.30
C MET A 882 -9.23 24.52 -25.90
N PHE A 883 -9.07 25.02 -27.14
CA PHE A 883 -10.15 25.75 -27.84
C PHE A 883 -11.28 24.85 -28.34
N GLU A 884 -11.04 23.57 -28.55
CA GLU A 884 -12.07 22.62 -28.97
C GLU A 884 -12.96 22.21 -27.78
N MET A 885 -12.36 21.86 -26.63
CA MET A 885 -13.11 21.62 -25.39
C MET A 885 -13.86 22.88 -24.92
N ALA A 886 -13.25 24.06 -25.04
CA ALA A 886 -13.92 25.33 -24.73
C ALA A 886 -15.12 25.62 -25.67
N GLN A 887 -15.15 25.05 -26.88
CA GLN A 887 -16.25 25.24 -27.84
C GLN A 887 -17.43 24.29 -27.58
N GLU A 888 -17.23 23.17 -26.89
CA GLU A 888 -18.32 22.29 -26.45
C GLU A 888 -19.06 22.87 -25.23
N LEU A 889 -18.36 23.60 -24.36
CA LEU A 889 -18.92 24.21 -23.15
C LEU A 889 -19.51 25.62 -23.38
N ARG A 890 -19.04 26.35 -24.40
CA ARG A 890 -19.56 27.69 -24.76
C ARG A 890 -19.26 28.07 -26.21
N VAL A 891 -19.92 29.11 -26.72
CA VAL A 891 -19.50 29.74 -27.98
C VAL A 891 -18.15 30.45 -27.78
N LEU A 892 -17.20 30.23 -28.70
CA LEU A 892 -15.94 30.96 -28.74
C LEU A 892 -16.16 32.41 -29.21
N SER A 893 -15.45 33.35 -28.59
CA SER A 893 -15.46 34.76 -29.03
C SER A 893 -14.84 34.91 -30.44
N PRO A 894 -15.11 36.00 -31.17
CA PRO A 894 -14.56 36.22 -32.51
C PRO A 894 -13.03 36.17 -32.57
N ALA A 895 -12.34 36.62 -31.50
CA ALA A 895 -10.90 36.58 -31.37
C ALA A 895 -10.36 35.15 -31.16
N GLU A 896 -10.97 34.38 -30.25
CA GLU A 896 -10.63 32.97 -30.02
C GLU A 896 -10.90 32.13 -31.28
N GLY A 897 -12.05 32.34 -31.94
CA GLY A 897 -12.38 31.67 -33.21
C GLY A 897 -11.41 32.05 -34.34
N TRP A 898 -10.93 33.30 -34.40
CA TRP A 898 -9.86 33.69 -35.34
C TRP A 898 -8.54 33.00 -35.00
N PHE A 899 -8.15 32.96 -33.72
CA PHE A 899 -6.92 32.34 -33.27
C PHE A 899 -6.93 30.82 -33.50
N ARG A 900 -8.02 30.12 -33.18
CA ARG A 900 -8.23 28.69 -33.52
C ARG A 900 -8.02 28.43 -35.02
N ARG A 901 -8.59 29.27 -35.90
CA ARG A 901 -8.41 29.15 -37.36
C ARG A 901 -6.97 29.44 -37.81
N ALA A 902 -6.27 30.40 -37.19
CA ALA A 902 -4.85 30.66 -37.46
C ALA A 902 -3.96 29.50 -36.99
N LEU A 903 -4.26 28.95 -35.82
CA LEU A 903 -3.56 27.84 -35.19
C LEU A 903 -3.70 26.54 -36.00
N MET A 904 -4.92 26.20 -36.46
CA MET A 904 -5.15 25.10 -37.40
C MET A 904 -4.29 25.22 -38.67
N LYS A 905 -4.23 26.41 -39.28
CA LYS A 905 -3.36 26.67 -40.45
C LYS A 905 -1.87 26.47 -40.11
N ARG A 906 -1.42 26.89 -38.92
CA ARG A 906 -0.04 26.71 -38.46
C ARG A 906 0.29 25.24 -38.18
N ILE A 907 -0.62 24.47 -37.60
CA ILE A 907 -0.49 23.02 -37.36
C ILE A 907 -0.36 22.26 -38.69
N LEU A 908 -1.15 22.61 -39.71
CA LEU A 908 -1.04 22.03 -41.04
C LEU A 908 0.33 22.31 -41.68
N ALA A 909 0.83 23.54 -41.59
CA ALA A 909 2.17 23.90 -42.08
C ALA A 909 3.29 23.13 -41.35
N LEU A 910 3.27 23.12 -40.01
CA LEU A 910 4.25 22.41 -39.17
C LEU A 910 4.21 20.88 -39.40
N SER A 911 3.01 20.31 -39.58
CA SER A 911 2.82 18.89 -39.94
C SER A 911 3.39 18.59 -41.33
N SER A 912 3.25 19.50 -42.29
CA SER A 912 3.84 19.36 -43.63
C SER A 912 5.37 19.46 -43.62
N TRP A 913 5.95 20.33 -42.80
CA TRP A 913 7.40 20.48 -42.65
C TRP A 913 8.03 19.27 -41.93
N THR A 914 7.44 18.82 -40.81
CA THR A 914 7.90 17.60 -40.11
C THR A 914 7.79 16.35 -40.97
N ARG A 915 6.68 16.18 -41.73
CA ARG A 915 6.53 15.15 -42.77
C ARG A 915 7.65 15.19 -43.80
N SER A 916 8.03 16.39 -44.26
CA SER A 916 9.08 16.57 -45.28
C SER A 916 10.45 16.09 -44.77
N VAL A 917 10.77 16.35 -43.49
CA VAL A 917 11.98 15.83 -42.82
C VAL A 917 11.92 14.31 -42.67
N ALA A 918 10.78 13.74 -42.28
CA ALA A 918 10.61 12.29 -42.14
C ALA A 918 10.73 11.53 -43.48
N ARG A 919 10.21 12.08 -44.58
CA ARG A 919 10.37 11.53 -45.95
C ARG A 919 11.84 11.48 -46.38
N LEU A 920 12.62 12.54 -46.11
CA LEU A 920 14.06 12.58 -46.40
C LEU A 920 14.86 11.55 -45.59
N ARG A 921 14.51 11.34 -44.31
CA ARG A 921 15.20 10.38 -43.42
C ARG A 921 14.86 8.92 -43.76
N SER A 922 13.60 8.62 -44.05
CA SER A 922 13.11 7.26 -44.37
C SER A 922 13.45 6.77 -45.79
N ARG A 923 13.64 7.69 -46.74
CA ARG A 923 13.92 7.40 -48.17
C ARG A 923 12.83 6.57 -48.86
N VAL A 924 11.59 6.64 -48.39
CA VAL A 924 10.43 6.01 -49.02
C VAL A 924 9.88 6.95 -50.11
N THR A 925 10.09 6.59 -51.37
CA THR A 925 9.73 7.42 -52.53
C THR A 925 8.34 7.13 -53.10
N TRP A 926 7.84 5.90 -52.96
CA TRP A 926 6.63 5.39 -53.62
C TRP A 926 5.31 5.89 -53.01
N LEU A 927 5.31 6.35 -51.76
CA LEU A 927 4.12 7.00 -51.17
C LEU A 927 3.89 8.38 -51.83
N ARG A 928 2.67 8.57 -52.36
CA ARG A 928 2.17 9.86 -52.86
C ARG A 928 2.02 10.88 -51.72
N VAL A 929 1.80 12.15 -52.07
CA VAL A 929 1.61 13.23 -51.07
C VAL A 929 0.16 13.22 -50.55
N GLY A 930 -0.20 12.15 -49.83
CA GLY A 930 -1.45 12.00 -49.08
C GLY A 930 -1.16 11.80 -47.59
N ASP A 931 -0.64 10.63 -47.22
CA ASP A 931 -0.66 10.10 -45.85
C ASP A 931 0.20 10.81 -44.79
N ALA A 932 -0.18 10.65 -43.52
CA ALA A 932 0.45 11.30 -42.37
C ALA A 932 1.90 10.81 -42.08
N ASN A 933 2.53 11.38 -41.04
CA ASN A 933 3.84 10.97 -40.52
C ASN A 933 3.77 9.63 -39.76
N THR A 934 3.41 8.55 -40.46
CA THR A 934 3.12 7.22 -39.90
C THR A 934 4.34 6.55 -39.25
N SER A 935 4.06 5.61 -38.34
CA SER A 935 5.05 4.71 -37.72
C SER A 935 5.94 4.01 -38.75
N LEU A 936 5.40 3.67 -39.93
CA LEU A 936 6.12 3.07 -41.07
C LEU A 936 7.36 3.89 -41.48
N PHE A 937 7.27 5.22 -41.57
CA PHE A 937 8.43 6.05 -41.94
C PHE A 937 9.54 5.99 -40.87
N HIS A 938 9.17 5.95 -39.60
CA HIS A 938 10.12 5.86 -38.47
C HIS A 938 10.73 4.46 -38.34
N ALA A 939 9.92 3.41 -38.52
CA ALA A 939 10.37 2.03 -38.56
C ALA A 939 11.35 1.80 -39.72
N GLN A 940 11.03 2.29 -40.92
CA GLN A 940 11.91 2.17 -42.09
C GLN A 940 13.19 2.99 -41.94
N ALA A 941 13.13 4.18 -41.32
CA ALA A 941 14.32 4.96 -40.99
C ALA A 941 15.22 4.22 -39.97
N ARG A 942 14.65 3.62 -38.92
CA ARG A 942 15.36 2.79 -37.93
C ARG A 942 15.98 1.55 -38.58
N PHE A 943 15.23 0.83 -39.43
CA PHE A 943 15.73 -0.32 -40.19
C PHE A 943 16.91 0.06 -41.08
N ARG A 944 16.82 1.17 -41.83
CA ARG A 944 17.94 1.66 -42.65
C ARG A 944 19.14 2.12 -41.82
N LYS A 945 18.93 2.74 -40.65
CA LYS A 945 20.03 3.06 -39.71
C LYS A 945 20.74 1.80 -39.22
N LYS A 946 20.00 0.73 -38.91
CA LYS A 946 20.57 -0.58 -38.51
C LYS A 946 21.28 -1.31 -39.66
N LYS A 947 20.67 -1.37 -40.85
CA LYS A 947 21.24 -2.07 -42.02
C LYS A 947 22.52 -1.41 -42.57
N ASN A 948 22.62 -0.09 -42.51
CA ASN A 948 23.75 0.66 -43.06
C ASN A 948 24.88 0.92 -42.04
N PHE A 949 24.81 0.38 -40.82
CA PHE A 949 25.82 0.61 -39.79
C PHE A 949 26.92 -0.47 -39.83
N ILE A 950 28.13 -0.07 -40.26
CA ILE A 950 29.33 -0.91 -40.22
C ILE A 950 29.83 -0.99 -38.77
N ALA A 951 29.46 -2.07 -38.08
CA ALA A 951 29.75 -2.27 -36.66
C ALA A 951 31.25 -2.35 -36.35
N SER A 952 32.01 -3.06 -37.20
CA SER A 952 33.46 -3.19 -37.18
C SER A 952 33.99 -3.37 -38.60
N LEU A 953 35.28 -3.13 -38.79
CA LEU A 953 36.06 -3.62 -39.93
C LEU A 953 37.22 -4.46 -39.37
N THR A 954 37.74 -5.37 -40.17
CA THR A 954 38.96 -6.12 -39.83
C THR A 954 40.02 -5.76 -40.87
N THR A 955 41.24 -5.43 -40.45
CA THR A 955 42.35 -5.14 -41.36
C THR A 955 42.98 -6.42 -41.92
N ALA A 956 43.92 -6.32 -42.86
CA ALA A 956 44.59 -7.49 -43.44
C ALA A 956 45.48 -8.22 -42.40
N GLU A 957 45.93 -7.48 -41.39
CA GLU A 957 46.75 -7.92 -40.26
C GLU A 957 45.90 -8.56 -39.14
N GLY A 958 44.57 -8.51 -39.26
CA GLY A 958 43.62 -9.13 -38.34
C GLY A 958 43.07 -8.20 -37.24
N GLU A 959 43.46 -6.93 -37.19
CA GLU A 959 42.97 -6.00 -36.17
C GLU A 959 41.51 -5.58 -36.41
N VAL A 960 40.69 -5.58 -35.35
CA VAL A 960 39.24 -5.31 -35.43
C VAL A 960 38.93 -3.87 -35.04
N LEU A 961 38.88 -2.99 -36.03
CA LEU A 961 38.59 -1.56 -35.87
C LEU A 961 37.12 -1.33 -35.54
N THR A 962 36.85 -0.68 -34.40
CA THR A 962 35.48 -0.45 -33.90
C THR A 962 35.07 1.02 -33.80
N SER A 963 36.02 1.94 -33.58
CA SER A 963 35.83 3.40 -33.61
C SER A 963 35.35 3.89 -34.98
N HIS A 964 34.66 5.02 -35.04
CA HIS A 964 34.27 5.58 -36.34
C HIS A 964 35.47 6.17 -37.10
N ASP A 965 36.39 6.82 -36.39
CA ASP A 965 37.51 7.53 -37.00
C ASP A 965 38.57 6.55 -37.49
N ASP A 966 38.97 5.55 -36.71
CA ASP A 966 39.91 4.49 -37.13
C ASP A 966 39.39 3.74 -38.37
N LYS A 967 38.08 3.44 -38.42
CA LYS A 967 37.44 2.85 -39.61
C LYS A 967 37.38 3.79 -40.81
N ALA A 968 37.36 5.11 -40.59
CA ALA A 968 37.40 6.10 -41.67
C ALA A 968 38.83 6.24 -42.22
N THR A 969 39.83 6.27 -41.34
CA THR A 969 41.27 6.29 -41.70
C THR A 969 41.66 5.03 -42.45
N ALA A 970 41.40 3.82 -41.91
CA ALA A 970 41.76 2.58 -42.60
C ALA A 970 41.04 2.38 -43.95
N LEU A 971 39.82 2.90 -44.12
CA LEU A 971 39.16 2.95 -45.43
C LEU A 971 39.80 3.98 -46.36
N PHE A 972 40.20 5.15 -45.84
CA PHE A 972 40.90 6.16 -46.62
C PHE A 972 42.25 5.61 -47.12
N ASP A 973 43.10 5.09 -46.22
CA ASP A 973 44.42 4.55 -46.53
C ASP A 973 44.34 3.39 -47.54
N PHE A 974 43.34 2.51 -47.41
CA PHE A 974 43.09 1.44 -48.37
C PHE A 974 42.76 1.96 -49.77
N TYR A 975 41.85 2.94 -49.90
CA TYR A 975 41.47 3.49 -51.20
C TYR A 975 42.52 4.45 -51.78
N ASP A 976 43.26 5.18 -50.94
CA ASP A 976 44.37 6.05 -51.36
C ASP A 976 45.55 5.21 -51.86
N GLY A 977 45.89 4.10 -51.19
CA GLY A 977 46.84 3.12 -51.70
C GLY A 977 46.40 2.47 -53.02
N LEU A 978 45.11 2.12 -53.14
CA LEU A 978 44.53 1.48 -54.33
C LEU A 978 44.44 2.41 -55.57
N LEU A 979 44.26 3.72 -55.37
CA LEU A 979 43.98 4.69 -56.45
C LEU A 979 45.12 5.71 -56.67
N GLY A 980 45.94 5.97 -55.65
CA GLY A 980 46.94 7.05 -55.64
C GLY A 980 48.33 6.67 -56.17
N THR A 981 48.64 5.37 -56.34
CA THR A 981 49.95 4.92 -56.82
C THR A 981 49.87 3.97 -58.01
N ALA A 982 50.41 4.41 -59.15
CA ALA A 982 50.60 3.55 -60.32
C ALA A 982 51.86 2.69 -60.14
N PHE A 983 51.70 1.49 -59.58
CA PHE A 983 52.79 0.52 -59.50
C PHE A 983 53.32 0.16 -60.89
N GLN A 984 54.64 0.33 -61.07
CA GLN A 984 55.35 -0.12 -62.25
C GLN A 984 55.32 -1.67 -62.28
N ARG A 985 54.82 -2.24 -63.37
CA ARG A 985 54.61 -3.69 -63.50
C ARG A 985 55.84 -4.32 -64.16
N ASP A 986 56.50 -5.26 -63.47
CA ASP A 986 57.67 -5.97 -63.99
C ASP A 986 57.37 -6.78 -65.28
N VAL A 987 56.12 -7.23 -65.42
CA VAL A 987 55.58 -7.84 -66.63
C VAL A 987 54.23 -7.19 -66.94
N SER A 988 54.04 -6.73 -68.18
CA SER A 988 52.74 -6.31 -68.70
C SER A 988 52.36 -7.16 -69.91
N ILE A 989 51.06 -7.39 -70.07
CA ILE A 989 50.50 -7.97 -71.29
C ILE A 989 50.61 -6.90 -72.40
N ASN A 990 51.10 -7.31 -73.56
CA ASN A 990 51.07 -6.48 -74.76
C ASN A 990 49.63 -6.50 -75.33
N LEU A 991 48.90 -5.41 -75.15
CA LEU A 991 47.50 -5.32 -75.57
C LEU A 991 47.35 -5.25 -77.09
N ASP A 992 48.39 -4.78 -77.81
CA ASP A 992 48.39 -4.66 -79.27
C ASP A 992 48.51 -6.03 -79.95
N GLU A 993 49.22 -6.98 -79.32
CA GLU A 993 49.33 -8.38 -79.79
C GLU A 993 48.06 -9.21 -79.53
N LEU A 994 47.17 -8.79 -78.63
CA LEU A 994 45.91 -9.49 -78.35
C LEU A 994 44.83 -9.28 -79.41
N GLY A 995 45.04 -8.42 -80.41
CA GLY A 995 44.06 -8.15 -81.47
C GLY A 995 42.75 -7.55 -80.96
N LEU A 996 42.78 -6.87 -79.81
CA LEU A 996 41.62 -6.23 -79.22
C LEU A 996 41.14 -5.08 -80.10
N GLN A 997 39.81 -4.98 -80.28
CA GLN A 997 39.22 -3.90 -81.05
C GLN A 997 39.46 -2.55 -80.35
N SER A 998 40.32 -1.72 -80.94
CA SER A 998 40.48 -0.34 -80.51
C SER A 998 39.24 0.48 -80.87
N PHE A 999 38.80 1.30 -79.93
CA PHE A 999 37.75 2.30 -80.13
C PHE A 999 38.40 3.68 -80.06
N ASP A 1000 37.91 4.61 -80.89
CA ASP A 1000 38.28 6.01 -80.73
C ASP A 1000 37.64 6.57 -79.45
N LEU A 1001 38.50 7.08 -78.56
CA LEU A 1001 38.14 7.64 -77.26
C LEU A 1001 38.46 9.14 -77.17
N GLU A 1002 38.84 9.83 -78.26
CA GLU A 1002 39.09 11.29 -78.22
C GLU A 1002 37.87 12.07 -77.72
N SER A 1003 36.66 11.57 -78.00
CA SER A 1003 35.39 12.11 -77.48
C SER A 1003 35.29 12.17 -75.95
N LEU A 1004 36.08 11.37 -75.20
CA LEU A 1004 36.15 11.41 -73.74
C LEU A 1004 37.13 12.47 -73.19
N ASN A 1005 37.96 13.07 -74.05
CA ASN A 1005 38.92 14.12 -73.69
C ASN A 1005 38.37 15.55 -73.91
N VAL A 1006 37.09 15.69 -74.30
CA VAL A 1006 36.44 16.99 -74.55
C VAL A 1006 36.04 17.63 -73.21
N PRO A 1007 36.38 18.92 -72.95
CA PRO A 1007 35.99 19.59 -71.72
C PRO A 1007 34.46 19.70 -71.54
N PHE A 1008 33.96 19.31 -70.36
CA PHE A 1008 32.54 19.31 -70.02
C PHE A 1008 31.85 20.65 -70.30
N SER A 1009 30.75 20.61 -71.04
CA SER A 1009 30.00 21.81 -71.39
C SER A 1009 29.09 22.29 -70.25
N VAL A 1010 28.78 23.58 -70.24
CA VAL A 1010 27.89 24.19 -69.22
C VAL A 1010 26.49 23.55 -69.23
N ASP A 1011 25.98 23.22 -70.41
CA ASP A 1011 24.64 22.67 -70.58
C ASP A 1011 24.58 21.17 -70.25
N GLU A 1012 25.62 20.40 -70.56
CA GLU A 1012 25.82 19.01 -70.12
C GLU A 1012 25.87 18.89 -68.58
N VAL A 1013 26.66 19.74 -67.92
CA VAL A 1013 26.72 19.79 -66.46
C VAL A 1013 25.36 20.19 -65.88
N TRP A 1014 24.66 21.14 -66.51
CA TRP A 1014 23.33 21.56 -66.06
C TRP A 1014 22.25 20.50 -66.31
N ASP A 1015 22.27 19.78 -67.41
CA ASP A 1015 21.37 18.65 -67.71
C ASP A 1015 21.63 17.47 -66.77
N THR A 1016 22.89 17.21 -66.41
CA THR A 1016 23.29 16.24 -65.37
C THR A 1016 22.77 16.63 -63.99
N ILE A 1017 22.85 17.91 -63.62
CA ILE A 1017 22.23 18.42 -62.39
C ILE A 1017 20.70 18.32 -62.48
N ARG A 1018 20.09 18.56 -63.65
CA ARG A 1018 18.63 18.49 -63.88
C ARG A 1018 18.08 17.07 -63.80
N SER A 1019 18.79 16.07 -64.32
CA SER A 1019 18.42 14.65 -64.25
C SER A 1019 18.63 14.05 -62.85
N THR A 1020 19.63 14.52 -62.10
CA THR A 1020 19.93 14.08 -60.72
C THR A 1020 18.69 14.14 -59.80
N PRO A 1021 18.27 13.03 -59.15
CA PRO A 1021 17.04 13.03 -58.35
C PRO A 1021 17.10 13.93 -57.10
N SER A 1022 16.19 14.89 -57.01
CA SER A 1022 16.26 16.04 -56.08
C SER A 1022 16.37 15.67 -54.59
N ASP A 1023 15.77 14.55 -54.16
CA ASP A 1023 15.68 14.10 -52.77
C ASP A 1023 16.47 12.78 -52.49
N LYS A 1024 17.44 12.43 -53.34
CA LYS A 1024 18.39 11.32 -53.08
C LYS A 1024 19.42 11.70 -51.99
N ALA A 1025 20.38 10.80 -51.71
CA ALA A 1025 21.35 10.99 -50.64
C ALA A 1025 22.16 12.29 -50.86
N PRO A 1026 22.35 13.13 -49.82
CA PRO A 1026 23.36 14.17 -49.86
C PRO A 1026 24.75 13.53 -49.80
N GLY A 1027 25.76 14.27 -50.26
CA GLY A 1027 27.15 13.89 -50.08
C GLY A 1027 27.62 14.07 -48.63
N PRO A 1028 28.94 13.93 -48.37
CA PRO A 1028 29.50 14.22 -47.05
C PRO A 1028 29.31 15.69 -46.63
N ASP A 1029 29.04 16.58 -47.60
CA ASP A 1029 28.71 18.01 -47.50
C ASP A 1029 27.31 18.29 -46.91
N GLY A 1030 26.37 17.35 -46.99
CA GLY A 1030 25.02 17.46 -46.46
C GLY A 1030 23.98 18.13 -47.39
N PHE A 1031 24.36 18.57 -48.59
CA PHE A 1031 23.44 19.17 -49.56
C PHE A 1031 22.82 18.12 -50.49
N THR A 1032 21.55 18.31 -50.87
CA THR A 1032 20.82 17.41 -51.77
C THR A 1032 20.71 18.01 -53.17
N GLY A 1033 20.42 17.20 -54.20
CA GLY A 1033 20.24 17.69 -55.58
C GLY A 1033 19.21 18.83 -55.72
N ARG A 1034 18.25 18.92 -54.79
CA ARG A 1034 17.32 20.05 -54.68
C ARG A 1034 17.99 21.40 -54.43
N PHE A 1035 19.09 21.45 -53.68
CA PHE A 1035 19.90 22.66 -53.49
C PHE A 1035 20.55 23.08 -54.81
N TYR A 1036 21.30 22.18 -55.44
CA TYR A 1036 22.00 22.44 -56.70
C TYR A 1036 21.05 22.91 -57.82
N LYS A 1037 19.86 22.32 -57.94
CA LYS A 1037 18.81 22.77 -58.88
C LYS A 1037 18.22 24.14 -58.56
N SER A 1038 18.09 24.50 -57.28
CA SER A 1038 17.42 25.76 -56.88
C SER A 1038 18.37 26.95 -56.78
N CYS A 1039 19.65 26.70 -56.50
CA CYS A 1039 20.68 27.72 -56.30
C CYS A 1039 21.65 27.82 -57.48
N TRP A 1040 21.37 27.17 -58.63
CA TRP A 1040 22.27 27.13 -59.79
C TRP A 1040 22.72 28.52 -60.25
N SER A 1041 21.81 29.50 -60.30
CA SER A 1041 22.11 30.90 -60.62
C SER A 1041 23.14 31.56 -59.70
N ILE A 1042 23.29 31.08 -58.46
CA ILE A 1042 24.26 31.59 -57.46
C ILE A 1042 25.57 30.81 -57.57
N ILE A 1043 25.51 29.47 -57.71
CA ILE A 1043 26.68 28.58 -57.56
C ILE A 1043 27.38 28.20 -58.88
N LYS A 1044 26.75 28.44 -60.04
CA LYS A 1044 27.19 27.98 -61.38
C LYS A 1044 28.68 28.24 -61.65
N LEU A 1045 29.17 29.44 -61.38
CA LEU A 1045 30.55 29.83 -61.70
C LEU A 1045 31.58 29.01 -60.91
N ASP A 1046 31.39 28.84 -59.60
CA ASP A 1046 32.29 28.06 -58.75
C ASP A 1046 32.22 26.56 -59.04
N VAL A 1047 31.04 26.05 -59.44
CA VAL A 1047 30.89 24.64 -59.84
C VAL A 1047 31.59 24.38 -61.18
N MET A 1048 31.37 25.21 -62.20
CA MET A 1048 32.05 25.05 -63.50
C MET A 1048 33.57 25.15 -63.36
N ALA A 1049 34.07 26.10 -62.55
CA ALA A 1049 35.52 26.26 -62.30
C ALA A 1049 36.17 25.09 -61.53
N ALA A 1050 35.36 24.26 -60.84
CA ALA A 1050 35.82 23.01 -60.25
C ALA A 1050 35.76 21.84 -61.25
N VAL A 1051 34.70 21.76 -62.06
CA VAL A 1051 34.55 20.71 -63.09
C VAL A 1051 35.60 20.87 -64.20
N SER A 1052 35.92 22.08 -64.64
CA SER A 1052 36.93 22.36 -65.66
C SER A 1052 38.39 22.24 -65.18
N ARG A 1053 38.63 21.43 -64.14
CA ARG A 1053 39.93 21.17 -63.53
C ARG A 1053 40.06 19.71 -63.04
N VAL A 1054 39.11 18.87 -63.47
CA VAL A 1054 39.25 17.42 -63.61
C VAL A 1054 39.78 17.18 -65.03
#